data_AF-A0A2U1NMR3-F1
#
_entry.id   AF-A0A2U1NMR3-F1
#
_cell.length_a   1.000
_cell.length_b   1.000
_cell.length_c   1.000
_cell.angle_alpha   90.00
_cell.angle_beta   90.00
_cell.angle_gamma   90.00
#
_symmetry.space_group_name_H-M   'P 1'
#
loop_
_entity.id
_entity.type
_entity.pdbx_description
1 polymer ?
#
loop_
_entity_poly.entity_id
_entity_poly.type
_entity_poly.pdbx_seq_one_letter_code
_entity_poly.pdbx_strand_id
1 'polypeptide(L)'
;MVDKWQYPPLLVYLETFQFTKHNVDQQTIMKHLSEDGSLFQSPSATAQAYISTRNHKCLEYLMSLVHKCPNGVPQKYPMDEELVELSMVDQLQKLGLSEYFIEEIENILKKVYRSYMEQESQQDNLKFKADKIYKDSLAFRLFRLHGYNISPRTFCWFLYDDEILNHLENNCGQLRSLLYCVYRATDLMFLGENEVEKARSFSKKMLQKVSTKMEDNIIVFPNLSKVIEEELSIPWIARLDHLDHRMWIEQSKEGPLWRGKASYYTLSCVHSTGLMQLAVENYTFRQSIYQNELKELKRWSKKWGLTEMGFGREKTLYCYFAIAASTSLPHDSIIRMLVAKSAIVITVADDFFDMRGTLEELHVLIDAIYRWDSNGLNGPSKAIFDVLDDLVTDTTKELVLQGKIDVTEDFRDLWRETFNSWLTETTWGKSGYIPSMDEYLETGMISIATHILVLTSSCFLNPCLPKSKVKPQKYENVTQLLMATARLLNDIQSYKKEQEEGKMNLVLLHFKENPNASLDDSIAEVQRFLERKRQELLANIFTDDNGDFPSQWKYLHLSCFKVFQMLFNSDNLYDTDDELQYDIERAIYIPPQYELSHYLKNQTTYLPLSEKRNLNISARYAQTQVRLNGHSRMNISVHPLPKKYLRNASYNLFNYTFSSLCQI
;
A
#
# COMPACT_ATOMS: atom_id res chain seq x y z
N MET A 1 -5.23 1.98 44.68
CA MET A 1 -4.35 1.99 43.49
C MET A 1 -5.09 1.42 42.29
N VAL A 2 -6.19 2.06 41.92
CA VAL A 2 -6.73 2.00 40.56
C VAL A 2 -6.73 3.46 40.14
N ASP A 3 -5.63 3.90 39.55
CA ASP A 3 -5.67 5.14 38.79
C ASP A 3 -6.64 4.88 37.62
N LYS A 4 -7.48 5.87 37.31
CA LYS A 4 -8.59 5.64 36.40
C LYS A 4 -8.08 5.41 34.97
N TRP A 5 -6.98 6.07 34.57
CA TRP A 5 -6.53 6.07 33.16
C TRP A 5 -5.02 6.20 32.89
N GLN A 6 -4.14 6.58 33.83
CA GLN A 6 -2.76 6.99 33.46
C GLN A 6 -1.81 5.87 32.95
N TYR A 7 -2.11 4.60 33.23
CA TYR A 7 -1.28 3.44 32.85
C TYR A 7 -2.18 2.28 32.40
N PRO A 8 -1.64 1.23 31.74
CA PRO A 8 -2.33 -0.06 31.73
C PRO A 8 -2.68 -0.37 33.19
N PRO A 9 -3.96 -0.61 33.56
CA PRO A 9 -4.39 -0.59 34.96
C PRO A 9 -3.45 -1.44 35.80
N LEU A 10 -2.95 -0.96 36.94
CA LEU A 10 -1.80 -1.62 37.60
C LEU A 10 -2.04 -3.11 37.93
N LEU A 11 -3.31 -3.52 38.07
CA LEU A 11 -3.78 -4.91 38.11
C LEU A 11 -3.44 -5.77 36.88
N VAL A 12 -3.18 -5.19 35.71
CA VAL A 12 -2.57 -5.86 34.55
C VAL A 12 -1.24 -6.48 34.95
N TYR A 13 -0.47 -5.86 35.85
CA TYR A 13 0.80 -6.35 36.39
C TYR A 13 0.66 -6.84 37.85
N LEU A 14 -0.52 -7.35 38.23
CA LEU A 14 -0.83 -7.77 39.61
C LEU A 14 0.22 -8.72 40.21
N GLU A 15 0.86 -9.56 39.39
CA GLU A 15 1.94 -10.45 39.82
C GLU A 15 3.13 -9.73 40.48
N THR A 16 3.38 -8.47 40.14
CA THR A 16 4.50 -7.68 40.68
C THR A 16 4.22 -7.14 42.10
N PHE A 17 2.95 -7.04 42.49
CA PHE A 17 2.56 -6.41 43.75
C PHE A 17 2.86 -7.24 45.00
N GLN A 18 3.10 -8.56 44.85
CA GLN A 18 3.45 -9.47 45.95
C GLN A 18 4.59 -8.98 46.86
N PHE A 19 5.54 -8.23 46.29
CA PHE A 19 6.76 -7.79 46.97
C PHE A 19 6.69 -6.35 47.50
N THR A 20 5.52 -5.72 47.40
CA THR A 20 5.30 -4.32 47.80
C THR A 20 4.51 -4.22 49.11
N LYS A 21 4.58 -3.06 49.80
CA LYS A 21 3.70 -2.78 50.95
C LYS A 21 2.24 -2.49 50.54
N HIS A 22 1.87 -2.70 49.28
CA HIS A 22 0.59 -2.30 48.70
C HIS A 22 -0.17 -3.51 48.15
N ASN A 23 -0.70 -4.33 49.07
CA ASN A 23 -1.62 -5.40 48.69
C ASN A 23 -2.89 -4.80 48.05
N VAL A 24 -3.16 -5.21 46.81
CA VAL A 24 -4.46 -4.96 46.15
C VAL A 24 -5.50 -5.89 46.77
N ASP A 25 -6.64 -5.35 47.19
CA ASP A 25 -7.67 -6.13 47.87
C ASP A 25 -8.44 -7.07 46.91
N GLN A 26 -9.06 -8.09 47.48
CA GLN A 26 -9.79 -9.11 46.71
C GLN A 26 -11.01 -8.55 45.97
N GLN A 27 -11.70 -7.53 46.50
CA GLN A 27 -12.88 -6.96 45.84
C GLN A 27 -12.48 -6.16 44.60
N THR A 28 -11.40 -5.38 44.68
CA THR A 28 -10.79 -4.69 43.55
C THR A 28 -10.31 -5.67 42.48
N ILE A 29 -9.69 -6.80 42.85
CA ILE A 29 -9.30 -7.84 41.86
C ILE A 29 -10.55 -8.41 41.18
N MET A 30 -11.54 -8.86 41.96
CA MET A 30 -12.79 -9.46 41.46
C MET A 30 -13.56 -8.53 40.52
N LYS A 31 -13.58 -7.22 40.81
CA LYS A 31 -14.27 -6.20 39.99
C LYS A 31 -13.70 -6.05 38.57
N HIS A 32 -12.44 -6.40 38.33
CA HIS A 32 -11.76 -6.20 37.03
C HIS A 32 -11.65 -7.47 36.18
N LEU A 33 -12.05 -8.63 36.72
CA LEU A 33 -12.16 -9.87 35.95
C LEU A 33 -13.09 -9.68 34.74
N SER A 34 -12.72 -10.27 33.62
CA SER A 34 -13.57 -10.43 32.44
C SER A 34 -14.49 -11.64 32.61
N GLU A 35 -15.51 -11.77 31.75
CA GLU A 35 -16.51 -12.84 31.88
C GLU A 35 -15.94 -14.25 31.76
N ASP A 36 -14.87 -14.39 30.97
CA ASP A 36 -14.06 -15.60 30.78
C ASP A 36 -13.20 -15.98 32.00
N GLY A 37 -13.15 -15.13 33.04
CA GLY A 37 -12.30 -15.30 34.21
C GLY A 37 -10.91 -14.69 34.11
N SER A 38 -10.55 -14.08 32.97
CA SER A 38 -9.24 -13.45 32.81
C SER A 38 -9.15 -12.12 33.55
N LEU A 39 -7.98 -11.82 34.10
CA LEU A 39 -7.63 -10.46 34.55
C LEU A 39 -6.89 -9.75 33.39
N PHE A 40 -7.62 -8.89 32.67
CA PHE A 40 -7.15 -8.18 31.46
C PHE A 40 -6.53 -9.11 30.39
N GLN A 41 -7.13 -10.28 30.15
CA GLN A 41 -6.61 -11.28 29.18
C GLN A 41 -5.18 -11.77 29.47
N SER A 42 -4.57 -11.42 30.62
CA SER A 42 -3.16 -11.75 30.89
C SER A 42 -3.03 -12.98 31.79
N PRO A 43 -2.37 -14.06 31.36
CA PRO A 43 -2.28 -15.28 32.16
C PRO A 43 -1.51 -15.12 33.46
N SER A 44 -0.44 -14.31 33.50
CA SER A 44 0.31 -14.06 34.73
C SER A 44 -0.49 -13.24 35.75
N ALA A 45 -1.25 -12.23 35.29
CA ALA A 45 -2.16 -11.47 36.14
C ALA A 45 -3.30 -12.34 36.67
N THR A 46 -3.84 -13.22 35.81
CA THR A 46 -4.93 -14.15 36.17
C THR A 46 -4.46 -15.24 37.14
N ALA A 47 -3.23 -15.74 36.98
CA ALA A 47 -2.59 -16.64 37.93
C ALA A 47 -2.43 -15.98 39.30
N GLN A 48 -2.00 -14.70 39.35
CA GLN A 48 -1.97 -13.97 40.61
C GLN A 48 -3.38 -13.72 41.18
N ALA A 49 -4.36 -13.38 40.34
CA ALA A 49 -5.74 -13.21 40.77
C ALA A 49 -6.28 -14.49 41.42
N TYR A 50 -6.01 -15.66 40.82
CA TYR A 50 -6.37 -16.96 41.39
C TYR A 50 -5.66 -17.23 42.73
N ILE A 51 -4.36 -16.95 42.85
CA ILE A 51 -3.61 -17.09 44.10
C ILE A 51 -4.20 -16.20 45.21
N SER A 52 -4.52 -14.94 44.88
CA SER A 52 -5.05 -13.95 45.84
C SER A 52 -6.52 -14.17 46.22
N THR A 53 -7.37 -14.71 45.33
CA THR A 53 -8.84 -14.76 45.51
C THR A 53 -9.44 -16.16 45.58
N ARG A 54 -8.76 -17.19 45.05
CA ARG A 54 -9.29 -18.54 44.82
C ARG A 54 -10.55 -18.61 43.93
N ASN A 55 -10.81 -17.56 43.13
CA ASN A 55 -11.90 -17.53 42.16
C ASN A 55 -11.82 -18.69 41.16
N HIS A 56 -12.94 -19.40 40.93
CA HIS A 56 -12.97 -20.58 40.05
C HIS A 56 -12.78 -20.23 38.56
N LYS A 57 -13.39 -19.15 38.06
CA LYS A 57 -13.24 -18.70 36.66
C LYS A 57 -11.78 -18.41 36.30
N CYS A 58 -11.02 -17.82 37.22
CA CYS A 58 -9.58 -17.63 37.01
C CYS A 58 -8.84 -18.95 36.78
N LEU A 59 -9.26 -20.03 37.44
CA LEU A 59 -8.69 -21.38 37.26
C LEU A 59 -9.17 -22.03 35.96
N GLU A 60 -10.46 -21.91 35.64
CA GLU A 60 -11.06 -22.40 34.38
C GLU A 60 -10.35 -21.78 33.15
N TYR A 61 -10.16 -20.45 33.16
CA TYR A 61 -9.39 -19.73 32.16
C TYR A 61 -7.98 -20.31 31.99
N LEU A 62 -7.21 -20.42 33.08
CA LEU A 62 -5.83 -20.91 33.07
C LEU A 62 -5.74 -22.37 32.60
N MET A 63 -6.67 -23.24 33.03
CA MET A 63 -6.73 -24.63 32.59
C MET A 63 -7.05 -24.72 31.10
N SER A 64 -8.01 -23.93 30.60
CA SER A 64 -8.33 -23.88 29.16
C SER A 64 -7.13 -23.43 28.32
N LEU A 65 -6.34 -22.48 28.83
CA LEU A 65 -5.18 -21.95 28.12
C LEU A 65 -3.99 -22.91 28.13
N VAL A 66 -3.74 -23.61 29.24
CA VAL A 66 -2.71 -24.67 29.29
C VAL A 66 -3.09 -25.86 28.40
N HIS A 67 -4.39 -26.17 28.26
CA HIS A 67 -4.86 -27.20 27.34
C HIS A 67 -4.66 -26.80 25.86
N LYS A 68 -4.97 -25.53 25.50
CA LYS A 68 -4.75 -24.98 24.15
C LYS A 68 -3.27 -24.74 23.81
N CYS A 69 -2.45 -24.38 24.79
CA CYS A 69 -1.06 -23.98 24.59
C CYS A 69 -0.12 -24.85 25.46
N PRO A 70 0.00 -26.16 25.18
CA PRO A 70 0.65 -27.13 26.07
C PRO A 70 2.16 -26.92 26.25
N ASN A 71 2.81 -26.23 25.31
CA ASN A 71 4.25 -25.95 25.35
C ASN A 71 4.60 -24.61 26.05
N GLY A 72 3.60 -23.85 26.51
CA GLY A 72 3.76 -22.55 27.14
C GLY A 72 2.64 -21.58 26.75
N VAL A 73 2.18 -20.77 27.69
CA VAL A 73 1.06 -19.83 27.48
C VAL A 73 1.54 -18.47 26.95
N PRO A 74 0.76 -17.79 26.08
CA PRO A 74 1.08 -16.43 25.61
C PRO A 74 0.93 -15.39 26.74
N GLN A 75 1.38 -14.15 26.50
CA GLN A 75 1.28 -13.07 27.51
C GLN A 75 -0.11 -12.40 27.56
N LYS A 76 -0.92 -12.59 26.50
CA LYS A 76 -2.32 -12.16 26.34
C LYS A 76 -3.10 -13.27 25.64
N TYR A 77 -4.31 -13.60 26.11
CA TYR A 77 -5.26 -14.50 25.45
C TYR A 77 -6.71 -14.23 25.91
N PRO A 78 -7.74 -14.42 25.06
CA PRO A 78 -7.62 -14.48 23.61
C PRO A 78 -7.00 -13.21 23.03
N MET A 79 -6.49 -13.29 21.81
CA MET A 79 -6.19 -12.10 21.01
C MET A 79 -7.49 -11.58 20.39
N ASP A 80 -7.49 -10.30 20.00
CA ASP A 80 -8.56 -9.74 19.18
C ASP A 80 -8.48 -10.36 17.78
N GLU A 81 -9.51 -11.12 17.40
CA GLU A 81 -9.53 -11.90 16.16
C GLU A 81 -9.54 -10.99 14.92
N GLU A 82 -10.33 -9.91 14.98
CA GLU A 82 -10.45 -8.91 13.91
C GLU A 82 -9.11 -8.19 13.69
N LEU A 83 -8.38 -7.85 14.76
CA LEU A 83 -7.04 -7.26 14.68
C LEU A 83 -6.05 -8.21 14.01
N VAL A 84 -6.12 -9.52 14.28
CA VAL A 84 -5.26 -10.52 13.63
C VAL A 84 -5.63 -10.67 12.15
N GLU A 85 -6.92 -10.71 11.81
CA GLU A 85 -7.40 -10.75 10.42
C GLU A 85 -6.98 -9.52 9.61
N LEU A 86 -7.22 -8.31 10.14
CA LEU A 86 -6.78 -7.04 9.51
C LEU A 86 -5.24 -6.98 9.35
N SER A 87 -4.49 -7.51 10.33
CA SER A 87 -3.02 -7.58 10.24
C SER A 87 -2.54 -8.52 9.14
N MET A 88 -3.26 -9.62 8.86
CA MET A 88 -2.96 -10.49 7.73
C MET A 88 -3.26 -9.79 6.39
N VAL A 89 -4.38 -9.06 6.29
CA VAL A 89 -4.72 -8.28 5.07
C VAL A 89 -3.65 -7.23 4.76
N ASP A 90 -3.22 -6.44 5.74
CA ASP A 90 -2.14 -5.44 5.55
C ASP A 90 -0.80 -6.09 5.18
N GLN A 91 -0.48 -7.26 5.71
CA GLN A 91 0.74 -7.98 5.33
C GLN A 91 0.68 -8.52 3.89
N LEU A 92 -0.49 -9.02 3.45
CA LEU A 92 -0.69 -9.46 2.06
C LEU A 92 -0.62 -8.28 1.07
N GLN A 93 -1.13 -7.10 1.46
CA GLN A 93 -0.94 -5.86 0.70
C GLN A 93 0.54 -5.49 0.62
N LYS A 94 1.22 -5.37 1.78
CA LYS A 94 2.64 -5.00 1.88
C LYS A 94 3.57 -5.89 1.06
N LEU A 95 3.31 -7.20 1.00
CA LEU A 95 4.11 -8.15 0.26
C LEU A 95 3.77 -8.24 -1.24
N GLY A 96 2.81 -7.44 -1.73
CA GLY A 96 2.36 -7.48 -3.13
C GLY A 96 1.64 -8.78 -3.51
N LEU A 97 0.96 -9.42 -2.55
CA LEU A 97 0.33 -10.74 -2.70
C LEU A 97 -1.20 -10.69 -2.77
N SER A 98 -1.84 -9.54 -2.58
CA SER A 98 -3.30 -9.43 -2.47
C SER A 98 -4.09 -10.01 -3.66
N GLU A 99 -3.51 -9.98 -4.87
CA GLU A 99 -4.13 -10.56 -6.08
C GLU A 99 -4.35 -12.09 -6.02
N TYR A 100 -3.61 -12.79 -5.16
CA TYR A 100 -3.75 -14.23 -4.96
C TYR A 100 -4.74 -14.60 -3.84
N PHE A 101 -5.30 -13.60 -3.14
CA PHE A 101 -6.14 -13.78 -1.95
C PHE A 101 -7.35 -12.83 -1.93
N ILE A 102 -7.88 -12.50 -3.12
CA ILE A 102 -8.96 -11.50 -3.27
C ILE A 102 -10.20 -11.93 -2.49
N GLU A 103 -10.65 -13.17 -2.65
CA GLU A 103 -11.84 -13.69 -1.97
C GLU A 103 -11.66 -13.72 -0.44
N GLU A 104 -10.47 -14.11 0.06
CA GLU A 104 -10.17 -14.10 1.50
C GLU A 104 -10.15 -12.68 2.07
N ILE A 105 -9.52 -11.74 1.38
CA ILE A 105 -9.44 -10.33 1.79
C ILE A 105 -10.83 -9.69 1.80
N GLU A 106 -11.64 -9.89 0.74
CA GLU A 106 -13.01 -9.39 0.69
C GLU A 106 -13.87 -9.97 1.82
N ASN A 107 -13.81 -11.28 2.06
CA ASN A 107 -14.58 -11.92 3.12
C ASN A 107 -14.15 -11.44 4.53
N ILE A 108 -12.86 -11.27 4.78
CA ILE A 108 -12.34 -10.69 6.04
C ILE A 108 -12.86 -9.26 6.22
N LEU A 109 -12.66 -8.37 5.24
CA LEU A 109 -13.06 -6.97 5.37
C LEU A 109 -14.58 -6.83 5.54
N LYS A 110 -15.36 -7.65 4.84
CA LYS A 110 -16.83 -7.71 4.95
C LYS A 110 -17.32 -8.24 6.30
N LYS A 111 -16.60 -9.18 6.92
CA LYS A 111 -16.84 -9.66 8.29
C LYS A 111 -16.60 -8.54 9.30
N VAL A 112 -15.41 -7.94 9.28
CA VAL A 112 -15.02 -6.92 10.27
C VAL A 112 -15.82 -5.63 10.10
N TYR A 113 -16.11 -5.20 8.86
CA TYR A 113 -16.91 -4.00 8.59
C TYR A 113 -18.31 -4.10 9.20
N ARG A 114 -18.99 -5.25 9.06
CA ARG A 114 -20.29 -5.49 9.71
C ARG A 114 -20.21 -5.32 11.23
N SER A 115 -19.17 -5.89 11.84
CA SER A 115 -18.91 -5.76 13.28
C SER A 115 -18.78 -4.29 13.69
N TYR A 116 -18.05 -3.46 12.93
CA TYR A 116 -17.95 -2.02 13.17
C TYR A 116 -19.30 -1.29 13.04
N MET A 117 -20.12 -1.63 12.05
CA MET A 117 -21.45 -1.03 11.87
C MET A 117 -22.45 -1.44 12.97
N GLU A 118 -22.32 -2.65 13.52
CA GLU A 118 -23.13 -3.13 14.65
C GLU A 118 -22.65 -2.53 15.99
N GLN A 119 -21.34 -2.30 16.14
CA GLN A 119 -20.69 -1.76 17.34
C GLN A 119 -21.00 -0.28 17.64
N GLU A 120 -21.50 0.53 16.68
CA GLU A 120 -21.97 1.90 16.99
C GLU A 120 -23.10 1.93 18.05
N SER A 121 -23.72 0.77 18.33
CA SER A 121 -24.75 0.59 19.36
C SER A 121 -24.25 0.12 20.74
N GLN A 122 -22.97 -0.24 20.91
CA GLN A 122 -22.46 -0.88 22.14
C GLN A 122 -21.15 -0.28 22.68
N GLN A 123 -21.02 -0.28 24.01
CA GLN A 123 -19.87 0.30 24.71
C GLN A 123 -18.72 -0.72 24.76
N ASP A 124 -17.77 -0.60 23.83
CA ASP A 124 -16.70 -1.57 23.54
C ASP A 124 -15.89 -2.01 24.78
N ASN A 125 -15.62 -3.32 24.86
CA ASN A 125 -14.97 -4.01 25.97
C ASN A 125 -13.42 -4.03 25.89
N LEU A 126 -12.82 -3.39 24.88
CA LEU A 126 -11.36 -3.28 24.73
C LEU A 126 -10.70 -2.47 25.86
N LYS A 127 -10.43 -3.14 27.00
CA LYS A 127 -9.78 -2.60 28.22
C LYS A 127 -8.37 -1.99 28.00
N PHE A 128 -7.80 -2.06 26.80
CA PHE A 128 -6.49 -1.49 26.47
C PHE A 128 -6.60 -0.57 25.25
N LYS A 129 -6.71 0.74 25.53
CA LYS A 129 -6.96 1.83 24.55
C LYS A 129 -6.00 1.81 23.34
N ALA A 130 -4.72 1.42 23.52
CA ALA A 130 -3.72 1.43 22.45
C ALA A 130 -3.93 0.33 21.38
N ASP A 131 -4.27 -0.91 21.78
CA ASP A 131 -4.61 -1.97 20.80
C ASP A 131 -5.84 -1.56 19.97
N LYS A 132 -6.82 -0.89 20.62
CA LYS A 132 -8.00 -0.37 19.91
C LYS A 132 -7.64 0.73 18.91
N ILE A 133 -6.83 1.72 19.29
CA ILE A 133 -6.38 2.76 18.35
C ILE A 133 -5.65 2.16 17.15
N TYR A 134 -4.81 1.14 17.37
CA TYR A 134 -4.17 0.41 16.27
C TYR A 134 -5.22 -0.29 15.37
N LYS A 135 -6.14 -1.07 15.96
CA LYS A 135 -7.17 -1.79 15.20
C LYS A 135 -8.04 -0.84 14.38
N ASP A 136 -8.56 0.22 15.01
CA ASP A 136 -9.44 1.19 14.38
C ASP A 136 -8.72 1.97 13.26
N SER A 137 -7.45 2.36 13.46
CA SER A 137 -6.64 3.01 12.42
C SER A 137 -6.37 2.08 11.23
N LEU A 138 -6.10 0.81 11.51
CA LEU A 138 -5.86 -0.19 10.49
C LEU A 138 -7.14 -0.52 9.70
N ALA A 139 -8.25 -0.70 10.42
CA ALA A 139 -9.58 -0.94 9.87
C ALA A 139 -9.99 0.23 8.95
N PHE A 140 -9.95 1.47 9.45
CA PHE A 140 -10.27 2.68 8.67
C PHE A 140 -9.49 2.74 7.35
N ARG A 141 -8.17 2.51 7.38
CA ARG A 141 -7.33 2.54 6.19
C ARG A 141 -7.68 1.42 5.21
N LEU A 142 -7.86 0.19 5.69
CA LEU A 142 -8.18 -0.96 4.83
C LEU A 142 -9.59 -0.84 4.23
N PHE A 143 -10.56 -0.38 5.01
CA PHE A 143 -11.92 -0.09 4.54
C PHE A 143 -11.91 0.94 3.40
N ARG A 144 -11.21 2.06 3.54
CA ARG A 144 -11.11 3.06 2.45
C ARG A 144 -10.42 2.55 1.20
N LEU A 145 -9.32 1.80 1.33
CA LEU A 145 -8.64 1.20 0.15
C LEU A 145 -9.55 0.26 -0.66
N HIS A 146 -10.56 -0.34 0.00
CA HIS A 146 -11.52 -1.27 -0.58
C HIS A 146 -12.93 -0.67 -0.77
N GLY A 147 -13.06 0.67 -0.82
CA GLY A 147 -14.31 1.36 -1.18
C GLY A 147 -15.37 1.46 -0.08
N TYR A 148 -15.12 0.93 1.12
CA TYR A 148 -16.08 0.96 2.23
C TYR A 148 -16.21 2.37 2.81
N ASN A 149 -17.44 2.88 2.87
CA ASN A 149 -17.75 4.15 3.53
C ASN A 149 -17.51 4.06 5.05
N ILE A 150 -16.52 4.79 5.56
CA ILE A 150 -16.16 4.79 6.98
C ILE A 150 -15.87 6.20 7.47
N SER A 151 -16.53 6.59 8.57
CA SER A 151 -16.36 7.90 9.19
C SER A 151 -14.99 8.01 9.88
N PRO A 152 -14.25 9.13 9.73
CA PRO A 152 -13.00 9.36 10.47
C PRO A 152 -13.10 9.14 11.98
N ARG A 153 -14.27 9.45 12.58
CA ARG A 153 -14.52 9.32 14.01
C ARG A 153 -14.29 7.91 14.56
N THR A 154 -14.43 6.87 13.73
CA THR A 154 -14.23 5.48 14.16
C THR A 154 -12.79 5.20 14.56
N PHE A 155 -11.80 6.00 14.13
CA PHE A 155 -10.42 5.93 14.62
C PHE A 155 -9.92 7.25 15.25
N CYS A 156 -10.39 8.41 14.79
CA CYS A 156 -9.99 9.72 15.33
C CYS A 156 -10.49 9.99 16.77
N TRP A 157 -11.29 9.10 17.38
CA TRP A 157 -11.83 9.26 18.74
C TRP A 157 -10.77 9.54 19.81
N PHE A 158 -9.52 9.09 19.65
CA PHE A 158 -8.43 9.37 20.60
C PHE A 158 -8.02 10.85 20.67
N LEU A 159 -8.39 11.67 19.67
CA LEU A 159 -8.12 13.11 19.65
C LEU A 159 -9.00 13.91 20.63
N TYR A 160 -10.00 13.28 21.24
CA TYR A 160 -10.96 13.90 22.17
C TYR A 160 -10.72 13.46 23.63
N ASP A 161 -9.57 12.84 23.92
CA ASP A 161 -9.18 12.34 25.24
C ASP A 161 -7.74 12.79 25.56
N ASP A 162 -7.62 13.87 26.34
CA ASP A 162 -6.32 14.47 26.72
C ASP A 162 -5.42 13.49 27.49
N GLU A 163 -6.00 12.53 28.23
CA GLU A 163 -5.22 11.52 28.96
C GLU A 163 -4.58 10.51 28.00
N ILE A 164 -5.27 10.14 26.92
CA ILE A 164 -4.69 9.35 25.82
C ILE A 164 -3.62 10.15 25.09
N LEU A 165 -3.89 11.41 24.71
CA LEU A 165 -2.91 12.23 24.00
C LEU A 165 -1.63 12.40 24.83
N ASN A 166 -1.76 12.67 26.13
CA ASN A 166 -0.64 12.73 27.05
C ASN A 166 0.06 11.35 27.20
N HIS A 167 -0.66 10.24 27.25
CA HIS A 167 -0.05 8.90 27.27
C HIS A 167 0.74 8.61 25.98
N LEU A 168 0.20 8.95 24.81
CA LEU A 168 0.84 8.80 23.51
C LEU A 168 2.06 9.73 23.35
N GLU A 169 2.00 10.99 23.82
CA GLU A 169 3.14 11.90 23.79
C GLU A 169 4.30 11.41 24.69
N ASN A 170 3.99 10.91 25.90
CA ASN A 170 5.01 10.45 26.85
C ASN A 170 5.60 9.06 26.52
N ASN A 171 4.83 8.18 25.86
CA ASN A 171 5.25 6.82 25.48
C ASN A 171 5.52 6.68 23.98
N CYS A 172 5.81 7.78 23.28
CA CYS A 172 5.92 7.81 21.81
C CYS A 172 6.98 6.85 21.24
N GLY A 173 8.12 6.65 21.92
CA GLY A 173 9.13 5.67 21.51
C GLY A 173 8.65 4.22 21.67
N GLN A 174 7.88 3.95 22.72
CA GLN A 174 7.34 2.62 23.03
C GLN A 174 6.14 2.25 22.14
N LEU A 175 5.40 3.26 21.66
CA LEU A 175 4.20 3.16 20.82
C LEU A 175 4.46 3.59 19.36
N ARG A 176 5.72 3.61 18.91
CA ARG A 176 6.12 4.06 17.56
C ARG A 176 5.37 3.35 16.43
N SER A 177 5.10 2.06 16.55
CA SER A 177 4.33 1.26 15.58
C SER A 177 2.84 1.64 15.50
N LEU A 178 2.23 2.04 16.62
CA LEU A 178 0.86 2.55 16.66
C LEU A 178 0.78 3.94 16.03
N LEU A 179 1.70 4.84 16.38
CA LEU A 179 1.76 6.18 15.81
C LEU A 179 1.99 6.15 14.29
N TYR A 180 2.78 5.18 13.80
CA TYR A 180 2.96 4.91 12.38
C TYR A 180 1.70 4.33 11.71
N CYS A 181 0.94 3.46 12.39
CA CYS A 181 -0.36 3.00 11.90
C CYS A 181 -1.39 4.14 11.77
N VAL A 182 -1.45 5.03 12.77
CA VAL A 182 -2.25 6.26 12.73
C VAL A 182 -1.80 7.16 11.57
N TYR A 183 -0.49 7.33 11.36
CA TYR A 183 0.04 8.13 10.25
C TYR A 183 -0.41 7.58 8.89
N ARG A 184 -0.21 6.28 8.62
CA ARG A 184 -0.67 5.63 7.37
C ARG A 184 -2.18 5.69 7.17
N ALA A 185 -2.98 5.67 8.24
CA ALA A 185 -4.42 5.84 8.13
C ALA A 185 -4.80 7.21 7.56
N THR A 186 -4.00 8.24 7.83
CA THR A 186 -4.24 9.62 7.38
C THR A 186 -3.80 9.92 5.95
N ASP A 187 -3.21 8.96 5.22
CA ASP A 187 -2.90 9.13 3.79
C ASP A 187 -4.16 9.11 2.90
N LEU A 188 -5.27 8.58 3.42
CA LEU A 188 -6.57 8.45 2.76
C LEU A 188 -7.59 9.49 3.24
N MET A 189 -7.10 10.70 3.52
CA MET A 189 -7.89 11.86 3.94
C MET A 189 -8.69 12.43 2.77
N PHE A 190 -9.97 12.71 2.99
CA PHE A 190 -10.85 13.40 2.04
C PHE A 190 -11.00 14.89 2.40
N LEU A 191 -11.56 15.67 1.47
CA LEU A 191 -11.72 17.12 1.61
C LEU A 191 -12.61 17.49 2.81
N GLY A 192 -12.08 18.32 3.71
CA GLY A 192 -12.80 18.81 4.90
C GLY A 192 -12.67 17.93 6.15
N GLU A 193 -11.92 16.82 6.11
CA GLU A 193 -11.76 15.90 7.24
C GLU A 193 -10.75 16.40 8.29
N ASN A 194 -11.07 17.54 8.92
CA ASN A 194 -10.24 18.26 9.90
C ASN A 194 -9.77 17.41 11.11
N GLU A 195 -10.42 16.27 11.39
CA GLU A 195 -9.99 15.32 12.43
C GLU A 195 -8.89 14.35 11.94
N VAL A 196 -8.89 13.98 10.65
CA VAL A 196 -7.80 13.22 10.02
C VAL A 196 -6.56 14.09 9.88
N GLU A 197 -6.70 15.37 9.52
CA GLU A 197 -5.60 16.33 9.47
C GLU A 197 -4.91 16.50 10.84
N LYS A 198 -5.70 16.56 11.92
CA LYS A 198 -5.20 16.59 13.30
C LYS A 198 -4.48 15.28 13.67
N ALA A 199 -5.03 14.12 13.30
CA ALA A 199 -4.37 12.84 13.51
C ALA A 199 -3.04 12.73 12.74
N ARG A 200 -2.97 13.25 11.50
CA ARG A 200 -1.75 13.33 10.68
C ARG A 200 -0.70 14.23 11.33
N SER A 201 -1.11 15.41 11.76
CA SER A 201 -0.25 16.39 12.43
C SER A 201 0.30 15.87 13.76
N PHE A 202 -0.55 15.24 14.57
CA PHE A 202 -0.16 14.63 15.85
C PHE A 202 0.81 13.45 15.66
N SER A 203 0.46 12.50 14.79
CA SER A 203 1.29 11.31 14.53
C SER A 203 2.64 11.69 13.92
N LYS A 204 2.69 12.57 12.91
CA LYS A 204 3.94 13.08 12.33
C LYS A 204 4.83 13.74 13.38
N LYS A 205 4.26 14.64 14.21
CA LYS A 205 4.97 15.29 15.34
C LYS A 205 5.55 14.25 16.32
N MET A 206 4.80 13.20 16.69
CA MET A 206 5.31 12.17 17.61
C MET A 206 6.38 11.28 16.97
N LEU A 207 6.22 10.89 15.70
CA LEU A 207 7.22 10.07 14.99
C LEU A 207 8.55 10.81 14.85
N GLN A 208 8.51 12.09 14.49
CA GLN A 208 9.69 12.96 14.39
C GLN A 208 10.39 13.18 15.75
N LYS A 209 9.66 13.27 16.87
CA LYS A 209 10.25 13.32 18.22
C LYS A 209 11.07 12.07 18.58
N VAL A 210 10.76 10.90 18.02
CA VAL A 210 11.45 9.66 18.37
C VAL A 210 12.79 9.53 17.63
N SER A 211 12.87 9.93 16.35
CA SER A 211 14.15 9.88 15.60
C SER A 211 15.23 10.84 16.13
N THR A 212 14.91 11.79 17.03
CA THR A 212 15.92 12.63 17.71
C THR A 212 16.37 12.08 19.07
N LYS A 213 15.79 10.97 19.55
CA LYS A 213 16.20 10.28 20.78
C LYS A 213 16.72 8.88 20.47
N MET A 214 18.04 8.77 20.26
CA MET A 214 18.73 7.49 20.35
C MET A 214 18.84 7.04 21.81
N GLU A 215 17.77 6.40 22.31
CA GLU A 215 17.87 5.46 23.42
C GLU A 215 17.94 4.05 22.83
N ASP A 216 19.15 3.48 22.81
CA ASP A 216 19.36 2.07 22.46
C ASP A 216 18.51 1.15 23.37
N ASN A 217 18.21 -0.07 22.88
CA ASN A 217 17.45 -1.15 23.54
C ASN A 217 15.92 -1.25 23.30
N ILE A 218 15.35 -0.59 22.28
CA ILE A 218 13.97 -0.89 21.81
C ILE A 218 14.00 -1.42 20.37
N ILE A 219 14.30 -2.72 20.21
CA ILE A 219 14.18 -3.42 18.93
C ILE A 219 12.71 -3.81 18.72
N VAL A 220 12.00 -3.04 17.90
CA VAL A 220 10.61 -3.30 17.45
C VAL A 220 10.63 -3.18 15.93
N PHE A 221 10.72 -4.31 15.21
CA PHE A 221 11.18 -4.41 13.81
C PHE A 221 12.58 -3.75 13.65
N PRO A 222 13.67 -4.50 13.37
CA PRO A 222 15.03 -3.94 13.30
C PRO A 222 15.18 -2.67 12.44
N ASN A 223 14.37 -2.54 11.39
CA ASN A 223 14.43 -1.44 10.42
C ASN A 223 13.20 -0.50 10.45
N LEU A 224 12.32 -0.55 11.46
CA LEU A 224 11.11 0.30 11.53
C LEU A 224 11.42 1.80 11.59
N SER A 225 12.55 2.19 12.19
CA SER A 225 13.00 3.59 12.16
C SER A 225 13.22 4.06 10.72
N LYS A 226 13.93 3.26 9.91
CA LYS A 226 14.19 3.53 8.50
C LYS A 226 12.90 3.57 7.67
N VAL A 227 12.00 2.60 7.85
CA VAL A 227 10.68 2.60 7.16
C VAL A 227 9.89 3.86 7.50
N ILE A 228 9.90 4.31 8.77
CA ILE A 228 9.23 5.55 9.18
C ILE A 228 9.92 6.80 8.60
N GLU A 229 11.24 6.79 8.45
CA GLU A 229 11.99 7.88 7.82
C GLU A 229 11.71 7.97 6.32
N GLU A 230 11.59 6.82 5.63
CA GLU A 230 11.17 6.72 4.22
C GLU A 230 9.69 7.13 4.02
N GLU A 231 8.78 6.71 4.91
CA GLU A 231 7.35 7.08 4.85
C GLU A 231 7.06 8.54 5.26
N LEU A 232 7.94 9.18 6.03
CA LEU A 232 7.82 10.60 6.41
C LEU A 232 8.47 11.56 5.40
N SER A 233 9.39 11.07 4.55
CA SER A 233 10.05 11.86 3.51
C SER A 233 9.28 11.84 2.18
N ILE A 234 8.79 10.67 1.74
CA ILE A 234 8.04 10.53 0.49
C ILE A 234 6.56 10.16 0.79
N PRO A 235 5.59 11.05 0.46
CA PRO A 235 4.17 10.77 0.63
C PRO A 235 3.75 9.45 -0.03
N TRP A 236 2.81 8.72 0.59
CA TRP A 236 2.30 7.45 0.04
C TRP A 236 1.84 7.54 -1.44
N ILE A 237 1.28 8.69 -1.82
CA ILE A 237 0.80 8.89 -3.20
C ILE A 237 1.94 9.04 -4.22
N ALA A 238 3.16 9.37 -3.81
CA ALA A 238 4.34 9.50 -4.66
C ALA A 238 5.24 8.24 -4.66
N ARG A 239 4.87 7.17 -3.92
CA ARG A 239 5.59 5.89 -3.89
C ARG A 239 4.94 4.86 -4.81
N LEU A 240 5.71 4.23 -5.70
CA LEU A 240 5.20 3.22 -6.63
C LEU A 240 5.04 1.86 -5.92
N ASP A 241 3.89 1.19 -6.10
CA ASP A 241 3.50 -0.01 -5.33
C ASP A 241 4.58 -1.10 -5.35
N HIS A 242 5.17 -1.38 -6.53
CA HIS A 242 6.19 -2.41 -6.68
C HIS A 242 7.49 -2.11 -5.91
N LEU A 243 7.83 -0.84 -5.69
CA LEU A 243 8.99 -0.47 -4.88
C LEU A 243 8.68 -0.50 -3.38
N ASP A 244 7.45 -0.13 -2.98
CA ASP A 244 6.94 -0.35 -1.62
C ASP A 244 6.95 -1.86 -1.29
N HIS A 245 6.48 -2.74 -2.19
CA HIS A 245 6.55 -4.20 -1.97
C HIS A 245 7.98 -4.70 -1.78
N ARG A 246 8.92 -4.17 -2.58
CA ARG A 246 10.35 -4.49 -2.43
C ARG A 246 10.86 -4.09 -1.06
N MET A 247 10.54 -2.87 -0.62
CA MET A 247 10.88 -2.40 0.73
C MET A 247 10.33 -3.37 1.78
N TRP A 248 9.05 -3.74 1.73
CA TRP A 248 8.49 -4.69 2.70
C TRP A 248 9.15 -6.07 2.66
N ILE A 249 9.49 -6.60 1.49
CA ILE A 249 10.23 -7.88 1.37
C ILE A 249 11.64 -7.76 1.98
N GLU A 250 12.37 -6.68 1.69
CA GLU A 250 13.75 -6.48 2.14
C GLU A 250 13.85 -6.10 3.63
N GLN A 251 12.82 -5.45 4.19
CA GLN A 251 12.76 -5.03 5.59
C GLN A 251 12.07 -6.05 6.53
N SER A 252 11.16 -6.90 6.05
CA SER A 252 10.45 -7.91 6.89
C SER A 252 11.29 -9.17 7.18
N LYS A 253 12.60 -9.01 7.41
CA LYS A 253 13.52 -10.11 7.78
C LYS A 253 13.28 -10.64 9.19
N GLU A 254 12.71 -9.80 10.04
CA GLU A 254 12.08 -10.15 11.31
C GLU A 254 10.68 -9.54 11.33
N GLY A 255 9.66 -10.29 11.76
CA GLY A 255 8.26 -9.84 11.70
C GLY A 255 7.87 -8.81 12.76
N PRO A 256 6.59 -8.39 12.77
CA PRO A 256 6.06 -7.44 13.75
C PRO A 256 6.26 -7.92 15.19
N LEU A 257 7.23 -7.31 15.89
CA LEU A 257 7.50 -7.51 17.31
C LEU A 257 6.52 -6.67 18.14
N TRP A 258 5.35 -7.26 18.43
CA TRP A 258 4.37 -6.69 19.33
C TRP A 258 4.89 -6.69 20.76
N ARG A 259 4.70 -5.59 21.50
CA ARG A 259 5.13 -5.48 22.90
C ARG A 259 4.16 -6.22 23.81
N GLY A 260 4.62 -7.32 24.43
CA GLY A 260 3.96 -7.95 25.57
C GLY A 260 4.37 -7.30 26.90
N LYS A 261 3.89 -7.87 28.00
CA LYS A 261 4.19 -7.40 29.37
C LYS A 261 5.63 -7.68 29.83
N ALA A 262 6.26 -8.73 29.31
CA ALA A 262 7.56 -9.22 29.77
C ALA A 262 8.54 -9.53 28.62
N SER A 263 8.06 -9.65 27.38
CA SER A 263 8.88 -9.73 26.17
C SER A 263 8.07 -9.24 24.98
N TYR A 264 8.71 -9.13 23.82
CA TYR A 264 8.00 -9.06 22.55
C TYR A 264 7.37 -10.41 22.17
N TYR A 265 6.37 -10.38 21.29
CA TYR A 265 5.76 -11.54 20.65
C TYR A 265 5.51 -11.23 19.17
N THR A 266 5.45 -12.27 18.33
CA THR A 266 5.05 -12.16 16.91
C THR A 266 3.70 -12.84 16.69
N LEU A 267 2.96 -12.38 15.68
CA LEU A 267 1.81 -13.11 15.16
C LEU A 267 2.32 -14.10 14.10
N SER A 268 2.27 -15.39 14.38
CA SER A 268 2.83 -16.45 13.52
C SER A 268 2.17 -16.53 12.15
N CYS A 269 0.88 -16.19 12.05
CA CYS A 269 0.16 -16.08 10.79
C CYS A 269 0.62 -14.89 9.92
N VAL A 270 1.05 -13.79 10.55
CA VAL A 270 1.58 -12.59 9.85
C VAL A 270 3.03 -12.79 9.44
N HIS A 271 3.84 -13.50 10.24
CA HIS A 271 5.23 -13.84 9.92
C HIS A 271 5.38 -15.31 9.50
N SER A 272 4.73 -15.67 8.40
CA SER A 272 4.89 -16.97 7.75
C SER A 272 6.09 -16.97 6.79
N THR A 273 7.01 -17.92 6.96
CA THR A 273 8.13 -18.13 6.02
C THR A 273 7.65 -18.47 4.60
N GLY A 274 6.50 -19.13 4.47
CA GLY A 274 5.87 -19.42 3.18
C GLY A 274 5.35 -18.17 2.47
N LEU A 275 4.80 -17.19 3.21
CA LEU A 275 4.39 -15.91 2.63
C LEU A 275 5.60 -15.08 2.18
N MET A 276 6.68 -15.05 2.96
CA MET A 276 7.92 -14.36 2.57
C MET A 276 8.57 -15.00 1.33
N GLN A 277 8.60 -16.34 1.24
CA GLN A 277 9.08 -17.03 0.05
C GLN A 277 8.21 -16.71 -1.18
N LEU A 278 6.88 -16.78 -1.05
CA LEU A 278 5.95 -16.46 -2.13
C LEU A 278 6.10 -15.01 -2.61
N ALA A 279 6.34 -14.06 -1.70
CA ALA A 279 6.56 -12.65 -2.05
C ALA A 279 7.85 -12.46 -2.89
N VAL A 280 8.95 -13.13 -2.51
CA VAL A 280 10.22 -13.10 -3.25
C VAL A 280 10.09 -13.75 -4.64
N GLU A 281 9.38 -14.88 -4.72
CA GLU A 281 9.14 -15.59 -5.99
C GLU A 281 8.22 -14.78 -6.93
N ASN A 282 7.12 -14.20 -6.43
CA ASN A 282 6.25 -13.28 -7.16
C ASN A 282 7.02 -12.05 -7.69
N TYR A 283 7.84 -11.42 -6.84
CA TYR A 283 8.63 -10.26 -7.24
C TYR A 283 9.58 -10.57 -8.40
N THR A 284 10.28 -11.70 -8.29
CA THR A 284 11.23 -12.16 -9.31
C THR A 284 10.52 -12.59 -10.61
N PHE A 285 9.31 -13.18 -10.49
CA PHE A 285 8.45 -13.50 -11.63
C PHE A 285 8.01 -12.24 -12.38
N ARG A 286 7.52 -11.21 -11.67
CA ARG A 286 7.19 -9.89 -12.23
C ARG A 286 8.39 -9.26 -12.93
N GLN A 287 9.59 -9.30 -12.33
CA GLN A 287 10.81 -8.83 -12.99
C GLN A 287 11.10 -9.57 -14.31
N SER A 288 10.90 -10.89 -14.37
CA SER A 288 11.09 -11.65 -15.60
C SER A 288 10.15 -11.22 -16.73
N ILE A 289 8.92 -10.86 -16.39
CA ILE A 289 7.92 -10.31 -17.32
C ILE A 289 8.35 -8.90 -17.75
N TYR A 290 8.69 -8.03 -16.78
CA TYR A 290 9.04 -6.63 -17.05
C TYR A 290 10.28 -6.50 -17.93
N GLN A 291 11.27 -7.37 -17.73
CA GLN A 291 12.44 -7.45 -18.60
C GLN A 291 12.11 -7.90 -20.03
N ASN A 292 11.05 -8.69 -20.25
CA ASN A 292 10.67 -9.14 -21.60
C ASN A 292 9.83 -8.08 -22.32
N GLU A 293 8.83 -7.52 -21.65
CA GLU A 293 8.05 -6.38 -22.14
C GLU A 293 8.94 -5.21 -22.55
N LEU A 294 9.92 -4.84 -21.72
CA LEU A 294 10.88 -3.77 -22.04
C LEU A 294 11.79 -4.10 -23.25
N LYS A 295 12.15 -5.37 -23.48
CA LYS A 295 12.90 -5.77 -24.69
C LYS A 295 12.04 -5.61 -25.95
N GLU A 296 10.75 -5.89 -25.86
CA GLU A 296 9.80 -5.74 -26.97
C GLU A 296 9.48 -4.27 -27.22
N LEU A 297 9.28 -3.47 -26.17
CA LEU A 297 9.05 -2.04 -26.27
C LEU A 297 10.26 -1.30 -26.89
N LYS A 298 11.49 -1.64 -26.48
CA LYS A 298 12.71 -1.09 -27.10
C LYS A 298 12.86 -1.48 -28.57
N ARG A 299 12.42 -2.69 -28.97
CA ARG A 299 12.37 -3.10 -30.38
C ARG A 299 11.30 -2.32 -31.17
N TRP A 300 10.13 -2.10 -30.58
CA TRP A 300 9.04 -1.31 -31.19
C TRP A 300 9.41 0.16 -31.34
N SER A 301 10.01 0.77 -30.30
CA SER A 301 10.51 2.16 -30.32
C SER A 301 11.57 2.36 -31.42
N LYS A 302 12.50 1.40 -31.58
CA LYS A 302 13.47 1.40 -32.67
C LYS A 302 12.86 1.08 -34.06
N LYS A 303 11.88 0.17 -34.18
CA LYS A 303 11.12 -0.10 -35.44
C LYS A 303 10.59 1.21 -36.02
N TRP A 304 10.07 2.07 -35.16
CA TRP A 304 9.46 3.34 -35.53
C TRP A 304 10.43 4.54 -35.56
N GLY A 305 11.72 4.30 -35.39
CA GLY A 305 12.76 5.35 -35.46
C GLY A 305 12.69 6.38 -34.33
N LEU A 306 11.90 6.14 -33.27
CA LEU A 306 11.69 7.10 -32.18
C LEU A 306 13.01 7.40 -31.47
N THR A 307 13.81 6.36 -31.24
CA THR A 307 15.17 6.45 -30.66
C THR A 307 16.22 7.07 -31.60
N GLU A 308 15.85 7.41 -32.84
CA GLU A 308 16.78 7.85 -33.91
C GLU A 308 16.37 9.18 -34.55
N MET A 309 15.34 9.86 -34.03
CA MET A 309 14.81 11.13 -34.59
C MET A 309 15.79 12.31 -34.51
N GLY A 310 16.76 12.27 -33.60
CA GLY A 310 17.77 13.32 -33.40
C GLY A 310 17.30 14.56 -32.62
N PHE A 311 16.12 14.49 -32.01
CA PHE A 311 15.54 15.47 -31.09
C PHE A 311 14.53 14.74 -30.19
N GLY A 312 14.10 15.39 -29.10
CA GLY A 312 13.19 14.79 -28.11
C GLY A 312 13.88 13.84 -27.14
N ARG A 313 13.18 13.52 -26.05
CA ARG A 313 13.65 12.79 -24.88
C ARG A 313 13.43 11.28 -25.07
N GLU A 314 14.52 10.48 -25.11
CA GLU A 314 14.43 9.01 -25.22
C GLU A 314 14.04 8.38 -23.87
N LYS A 315 12.78 8.55 -23.48
CA LYS A 315 12.24 8.10 -22.19
C LYS A 315 11.55 6.73 -22.27
N THR A 316 11.86 5.87 -23.26
CA THR A 316 11.28 4.51 -23.39
C THR A 316 11.43 3.70 -22.09
N LEU A 317 12.59 3.82 -21.42
CA LEU A 317 12.86 3.15 -20.14
C LEU A 317 12.00 3.71 -19.00
N TYR A 318 11.89 5.03 -18.90
CA TYR A 318 11.13 5.75 -17.88
C TYR A 318 9.62 5.51 -18.01
N CYS A 319 9.06 5.68 -19.22
CA CYS A 319 7.64 5.43 -19.52
C CYS A 319 7.22 4.01 -19.12
N TYR A 320 8.06 3.02 -19.42
CA TYR A 320 7.79 1.63 -19.07
C TYR A 320 7.94 1.36 -17.57
N PHE A 321 9.03 1.83 -16.95
CA PHE A 321 9.24 1.72 -15.51
C PHE A 321 8.06 2.31 -14.71
N ALA A 322 7.62 3.51 -15.09
CA ALA A 322 6.54 4.22 -14.42
C ALA A 322 5.27 3.35 -14.34
N ILE A 323 4.75 2.84 -15.47
CA ILE A 323 3.54 2.00 -15.44
C ILE A 323 3.82 0.66 -14.75
N ALA A 324 4.93 -0.02 -15.04
CA ALA A 324 5.23 -1.36 -14.50
C ALA A 324 5.47 -1.38 -12.98
N ALA A 325 5.99 -0.29 -12.41
CA ALA A 325 6.18 -0.16 -10.97
C ALA A 325 4.97 0.46 -10.25
N SER A 326 4.15 1.28 -10.93
CA SER A 326 3.09 2.07 -10.30
C SER A 326 2.09 1.26 -9.49
N THR A 327 1.63 0.13 -10.01
CA THR A 327 0.48 -0.61 -9.46
C THR A 327 0.54 -2.12 -9.68
N SER A 328 -0.17 -2.81 -8.79
CA SER A 328 -0.37 -4.26 -8.75
C SER A 328 -1.28 -4.80 -9.86
N LEU A 329 -1.18 -4.32 -11.11
CA LEU A 329 -1.92 -4.89 -12.23
C LEU A 329 -1.52 -6.38 -12.40
N PRO A 330 -2.44 -7.36 -12.29
CA PRO A 330 -2.10 -8.78 -12.29
C PRO A 330 -1.66 -9.27 -13.66
N HIS A 331 -0.37 -9.14 -13.94
CA HIS A 331 0.30 -9.69 -15.12
C HIS A 331 -0.20 -9.19 -16.48
N ASP A 332 -1.16 -8.26 -16.55
CA ASP A 332 -1.71 -7.68 -17.79
C ASP A 332 -0.64 -6.93 -18.60
N SER A 333 -0.08 -7.64 -19.59
CA SER A 333 0.96 -7.16 -20.48
C SER A 333 0.42 -6.11 -21.45
N ILE A 334 -0.83 -6.25 -21.88
CA ILE A 334 -1.44 -5.41 -22.91
C ILE A 334 -1.65 -4.00 -22.37
N ILE A 335 -2.16 -3.86 -21.14
CA ILE A 335 -2.29 -2.56 -20.47
C ILE A 335 -0.93 -1.89 -20.27
N ARG A 336 0.07 -2.60 -19.71
CA ARG A 336 1.41 -2.01 -19.49
C ARG A 336 2.05 -1.57 -20.80
N MET A 337 1.99 -2.41 -21.84
CA MET A 337 2.58 -2.10 -23.14
C MET A 337 1.84 -0.98 -23.87
N LEU A 338 0.50 -0.93 -23.82
CA LEU A 338 -0.29 0.16 -24.38
C LEU A 338 0.05 1.50 -23.71
N VAL A 339 -0.02 1.56 -22.38
CA VAL A 339 0.28 2.80 -21.63
C VAL A 339 1.71 3.27 -21.91
N ALA A 340 2.68 2.37 -21.93
CA ALA A 340 4.07 2.71 -22.23
C ALA A 340 4.27 3.17 -23.69
N LYS A 341 3.67 2.49 -24.69
CA LYS A 341 3.69 2.93 -26.10
C LYS A 341 3.07 4.33 -26.23
N SER A 342 1.90 4.56 -25.65
CA SER A 342 1.20 5.85 -25.69
C SER A 342 2.01 6.97 -25.04
N ALA A 343 2.59 6.74 -23.86
CA ALA A 343 3.44 7.73 -23.17
C ALA A 343 4.69 8.12 -23.97
N ILE A 344 5.28 7.18 -24.73
CA ILE A 344 6.40 7.47 -25.64
C ILE A 344 5.93 8.32 -26.83
N VAL A 345 4.80 7.97 -27.46
CA VAL A 345 4.24 8.76 -28.58
C VAL A 345 3.86 10.17 -28.12
N ILE A 346 3.26 10.30 -26.92
CA ILE A 346 2.99 11.58 -26.26
C ILE A 346 4.29 12.39 -26.12
N THR A 347 5.32 11.84 -25.49
CA THR A 347 6.59 12.55 -25.24
C THR A 347 7.27 13.00 -26.53
N VAL A 348 7.31 12.14 -27.56
CA VAL A 348 7.96 12.46 -28.84
C VAL A 348 7.14 13.45 -29.68
N ALA A 349 5.81 13.46 -29.56
CA ALA A 349 4.96 14.44 -30.20
C ALA A 349 5.03 15.81 -29.49
N ASP A 350 4.86 15.83 -28.17
CA ASP A 350 5.08 16.99 -27.28
C ASP A 350 6.42 17.69 -27.62
N ASP A 351 7.54 16.95 -27.56
CA ASP A 351 8.87 17.44 -27.92
C ASP A 351 8.99 17.95 -29.37
N PHE A 352 8.17 17.45 -30.31
CA PHE A 352 8.16 17.93 -31.69
C PHE A 352 7.44 19.28 -31.82
N PHE A 353 6.27 19.43 -31.20
CA PHE A 353 5.53 20.71 -31.19
C PHE A 353 6.36 21.81 -30.52
N ASP A 354 7.00 21.46 -29.41
CA ASP A 354 7.57 22.41 -28.46
C ASP A 354 9.01 22.85 -28.82
N MET A 355 9.86 21.95 -29.34
CA MET A 355 11.28 22.26 -29.64
C MET A 355 11.64 22.36 -31.12
N ARG A 356 10.89 21.73 -32.05
CA ARG A 356 11.36 21.56 -33.45
C ARG A 356 10.39 22.07 -34.53
N GLY A 357 9.09 21.84 -34.38
CA GLY A 357 8.12 22.04 -35.44
C GLY A 357 7.95 23.51 -35.83
N THR A 358 8.09 23.81 -37.12
CA THR A 358 7.59 25.09 -37.66
C THR A 358 6.06 25.10 -37.59
N LEU A 359 5.42 26.28 -37.55
CA LEU A 359 3.96 26.31 -37.51
C LEU A 359 3.37 25.66 -38.77
N GLU A 360 4.05 25.80 -39.91
CA GLU A 360 3.69 25.19 -41.19
C GLU A 360 3.75 23.65 -41.12
N GLU A 361 4.82 23.07 -40.59
CA GLU A 361 4.96 21.61 -40.41
C GLU A 361 3.93 21.04 -39.43
N LEU A 362 3.62 21.79 -38.36
CA LEU A 362 2.64 21.38 -37.35
C LEU A 362 1.20 21.48 -37.86
N HIS A 363 0.83 22.51 -38.61
CA HIS A 363 -0.49 22.58 -39.26
C HIS A 363 -0.69 21.45 -40.28
N VAL A 364 0.35 21.08 -41.05
CA VAL A 364 0.29 19.96 -42.00
C VAL A 364 0.20 18.61 -41.28
N LEU A 365 0.86 18.44 -40.13
CA LEU A 365 0.68 17.28 -39.25
C LEU A 365 -0.75 17.20 -38.68
N ILE A 366 -1.29 18.31 -38.20
CA ILE A 366 -2.63 18.40 -37.63
C ILE A 366 -3.72 18.07 -38.67
N ASP A 367 -3.61 18.62 -39.89
CA ASP A 367 -4.52 18.27 -41.00
C ASP A 367 -4.47 16.77 -41.33
N ALA A 368 -3.27 16.16 -41.36
CA ALA A 368 -3.13 14.73 -41.56
C ALA A 368 -3.74 13.89 -40.41
N ILE A 369 -3.63 14.33 -39.16
CA ILE A 369 -4.25 13.71 -37.98
C ILE A 369 -5.79 13.80 -38.05
N TYR A 370 -6.35 14.95 -38.43
CA TYR A 370 -7.79 15.10 -38.62
C TYR A 370 -8.32 14.22 -39.76
N ARG A 371 -7.66 14.23 -40.92
CA ARG A 371 -7.96 13.33 -42.05
C ARG A 371 -7.70 11.85 -41.74
N TRP A 372 -6.88 11.59 -40.73
CA TRP A 372 -6.24 10.31 -40.43
C TRP A 372 -5.56 9.67 -41.65
N ASP A 373 -4.76 10.48 -42.36
CA ASP A 373 -4.09 10.12 -43.60
C ASP A 373 -2.71 10.80 -43.73
N SER A 374 -1.64 10.00 -43.84
CA SER A 374 -0.25 10.48 -43.94
C SER A 374 0.08 11.22 -45.25
N ASN A 375 -0.83 11.32 -46.23
CA ASN A 375 -0.59 12.04 -47.47
C ASN A 375 -0.21 13.52 -47.22
N GLY A 376 0.99 13.88 -47.70
CA GLY A 376 1.61 15.20 -47.51
C GLY A 376 2.68 15.25 -46.42
N LEU A 377 2.77 14.25 -45.55
CA LEU A 377 3.74 14.22 -44.45
C LEU A 377 5.13 13.79 -44.91
N ASN A 378 6.14 14.48 -44.37
CA ASN A 378 7.56 14.20 -44.55
C ASN A 378 8.25 14.12 -43.17
N GLY A 379 9.45 13.53 -43.12
CA GLY A 379 10.35 13.65 -41.96
C GLY A 379 9.73 13.25 -40.61
N PRO A 380 9.98 14.02 -39.52
CA PRO A 380 9.44 13.71 -38.19
C PRO A 380 7.91 13.63 -38.15
N SER A 381 7.21 14.56 -38.80
CA SER A 381 5.74 14.57 -38.85
C SER A 381 5.19 13.26 -39.41
N LYS A 382 5.81 12.69 -40.45
CA LYS A 382 5.41 11.37 -40.97
C LYS A 382 5.72 10.25 -39.98
N ALA A 383 6.89 10.25 -39.35
CA ALA A 383 7.23 9.20 -38.38
C ALA A 383 6.28 9.20 -37.16
N ILE A 384 5.90 10.39 -36.66
CA ILE A 384 4.93 10.57 -35.57
C ILE A 384 3.53 10.11 -35.98
N PHE A 385 3.08 10.42 -37.19
CA PHE A 385 1.80 9.93 -37.70
C PHE A 385 1.81 8.40 -37.88
N ASP A 386 2.83 7.85 -38.54
CA ASP A 386 2.87 6.44 -38.91
C ASP A 386 2.94 5.52 -37.66
N VAL A 387 3.67 5.92 -36.61
CA VAL A 387 3.68 5.18 -35.33
C VAL A 387 2.34 5.29 -34.58
N LEU A 388 1.64 6.42 -34.70
CA LEU A 388 0.36 6.63 -34.06
C LEU A 388 -0.76 5.82 -34.74
N ASP A 389 -0.77 5.74 -36.07
CA ASP A 389 -1.72 4.87 -36.78
C ASP A 389 -1.43 3.39 -36.50
N ASP A 390 -0.16 2.95 -36.44
CA ASP A 390 0.21 1.59 -35.97
C ASP A 390 -0.31 1.36 -34.55
N LEU A 391 -0.07 2.29 -33.62
CA LEU A 391 -0.50 2.16 -32.23
C LEU A 391 -2.02 2.05 -32.07
N VAL A 392 -2.79 2.97 -32.66
CA VAL A 392 -4.26 2.96 -32.58
C VAL A 392 -4.80 1.70 -33.26
N THR A 393 -4.32 1.38 -34.45
CA THR A 393 -4.82 0.26 -35.27
C THR A 393 -4.45 -1.12 -34.70
N ASP A 394 -3.26 -1.29 -34.12
CA ASP A 394 -2.82 -2.50 -33.40
C ASP A 394 -3.72 -2.73 -32.16
N THR A 395 -3.93 -1.67 -31.40
CA THR A 395 -4.70 -1.71 -30.14
C THR A 395 -6.18 -1.99 -30.36
N THR A 396 -6.83 -1.34 -31.34
CA THR A 396 -8.27 -1.55 -31.57
C THR A 396 -8.56 -2.89 -32.24
N LYS A 397 -7.64 -3.43 -33.06
CA LYS A 397 -7.70 -4.82 -33.53
C LYS A 397 -7.68 -5.80 -32.38
N GLU A 398 -6.78 -5.64 -31.41
CA GLU A 398 -6.71 -6.54 -30.25
C GLU A 398 -7.99 -6.48 -29.39
N LEU A 399 -8.59 -5.30 -29.20
CA LEU A 399 -9.91 -5.19 -28.54
C LEU A 399 -11.00 -5.98 -29.29
N VAL A 400 -11.05 -5.87 -30.62
CA VAL A 400 -12.01 -6.62 -31.45
C VAL A 400 -11.73 -8.13 -31.44
N LEU A 401 -10.46 -8.56 -31.41
CA LEU A 401 -10.07 -9.97 -31.25
C LEU A 401 -10.47 -10.54 -29.87
N GLN A 402 -10.46 -9.71 -28.82
CA GLN A 402 -11.01 -10.03 -27.49
C GLN A 402 -12.56 -10.01 -27.45
N GLY A 403 -13.24 -9.80 -28.59
CA GLY A 403 -14.71 -9.77 -28.68
C GLY A 403 -15.35 -8.48 -28.16
N LYS A 404 -14.57 -7.41 -27.99
CA LYS A 404 -15.05 -6.10 -27.53
C LYS A 404 -15.49 -5.22 -28.71
N ILE A 405 -16.12 -4.10 -28.39
CA ILE A 405 -16.65 -3.15 -29.38
C ILE A 405 -15.49 -2.40 -30.06
N ASP A 406 -15.60 -2.17 -31.38
CA ASP A 406 -14.67 -1.32 -32.11
C ASP A 406 -14.76 0.13 -31.60
N VAL A 407 -13.63 0.64 -31.12
CA VAL A 407 -13.42 2.01 -30.58
C VAL A 407 -12.39 2.80 -31.40
N THR A 408 -12.12 2.40 -32.65
CA THR A 408 -11.06 3.00 -33.49
C THR A 408 -11.25 4.51 -33.67
N GLU A 409 -12.43 4.98 -34.09
CA GLU A 409 -12.64 6.42 -34.23
C GLU A 409 -12.68 7.16 -32.88
N ASP A 410 -13.16 6.56 -31.78
CA ASP A 410 -13.15 7.23 -30.48
C ASP A 410 -11.70 7.40 -29.97
N PHE A 411 -10.82 6.42 -30.21
CA PHE A 411 -9.38 6.57 -29.95
C PHE A 411 -8.75 7.65 -30.84
N ARG A 412 -9.08 7.67 -32.14
CA ARG A 412 -8.63 8.72 -33.07
C ARG A 412 -9.08 10.10 -32.61
N ASP A 413 -10.30 10.22 -32.10
CA ASP A 413 -10.87 11.47 -31.58
C ASP A 413 -10.16 11.98 -30.32
N LEU A 414 -9.74 11.11 -29.39
CA LEU A 414 -8.88 11.50 -28.25
C LEU A 414 -7.51 12.04 -28.72
N TRP A 415 -6.89 11.38 -29.70
CA TRP A 415 -5.60 11.84 -30.26
C TRP A 415 -5.76 13.13 -31.08
N ARG A 416 -6.85 13.30 -31.85
CA ARG A 416 -7.19 14.56 -32.55
C ARG A 416 -7.31 15.73 -31.56
N GLU A 417 -8.03 15.54 -30.45
CA GLU A 417 -8.16 16.56 -29.39
C GLU A 417 -6.80 16.89 -28.74
N THR A 418 -6.00 15.86 -28.43
CA THR A 418 -4.68 16.05 -27.81
C THR A 418 -3.69 16.78 -28.72
N PHE A 419 -3.53 16.36 -29.98
CA PHE A 419 -2.66 17.06 -30.94
C PHE A 419 -3.11 18.51 -31.16
N ASN A 420 -4.42 18.77 -31.19
CA ASN A 420 -4.94 20.13 -31.29
C ASN A 420 -4.58 21.01 -30.07
N SER A 421 -4.55 20.45 -28.86
CA SER A 421 -4.12 21.20 -27.66
C SER A 421 -2.65 21.62 -27.72
N TRP A 422 -1.74 20.76 -28.19
CA TRP A 422 -0.33 21.12 -28.41
C TRP A 422 -0.17 22.19 -29.50
N LEU A 423 -1.00 22.18 -30.56
CA LEU A 423 -1.02 23.26 -31.55
C LEU A 423 -1.44 24.59 -30.90
N THR A 424 -2.45 24.58 -30.02
CA THR A 424 -2.91 25.77 -29.29
C THR A 424 -1.80 26.33 -28.39
N GLU A 425 -1.18 25.52 -27.54
CA GLU A 425 -0.09 25.96 -26.65
C GLU A 425 1.12 26.49 -27.46
N THR A 426 1.50 25.78 -28.53
CA THR A 426 2.55 26.21 -29.46
C THR A 426 2.21 27.55 -30.13
N THR A 427 0.93 27.77 -30.47
CA THR A 427 0.46 29.00 -31.10
C THR A 427 0.43 30.15 -30.11
N TRP A 428 0.05 29.92 -28.85
CA TRP A 428 0.14 30.92 -27.78
C TRP A 428 1.60 31.37 -27.59
N GLY A 429 2.53 30.43 -27.37
CA GLY A 429 3.94 30.73 -27.21
C GLY A 429 4.56 31.48 -28.39
N LYS A 430 4.28 31.06 -29.63
CA LYS A 430 4.83 31.69 -30.85
C LYS A 430 4.16 33.02 -31.23
N SER A 431 2.93 33.31 -30.75
CA SER A 431 2.24 34.59 -30.98
C SER A 431 2.43 35.62 -29.85
N GLY A 432 2.88 35.18 -28.67
CA GLY A 432 2.87 36.00 -27.46
C GLY A 432 1.47 36.22 -26.89
N TYR A 433 0.48 35.42 -27.30
CA TYR A 433 -0.83 35.41 -26.64
C TYR A 433 -0.69 34.86 -25.22
N ILE A 434 -1.50 35.40 -24.31
CA ILE A 434 -1.50 35.03 -22.90
C ILE A 434 -2.94 34.68 -22.55
N PRO A 435 -3.26 33.38 -22.40
CA PRO A 435 -4.60 32.94 -22.00
C PRO A 435 -4.90 33.38 -20.55
N SER A 436 -6.17 33.30 -20.15
CA SER A 436 -6.52 33.34 -18.73
C SER A 436 -6.10 32.06 -18.02
N MET A 437 -6.03 32.08 -16.68
CA MET A 437 -5.86 30.85 -15.89
C MET A 437 -6.86 29.73 -16.24
N ASP A 438 -8.13 30.07 -16.53
CA ASP A 438 -9.16 29.09 -16.88
C ASP A 438 -8.94 28.50 -18.29
N GLU A 439 -8.71 29.35 -19.30
CA GLU A 439 -8.46 28.94 -20.70
C GLU A 439 -7.18 28.09 -20.82
N TYR A 440 -6.14 28.47 -20.07
CA TYR A 440 -4.92 27.69 -19.94
C TYR A 440 -5.21 26.31 -19.34
N LEU A 441 -5.97 26.24 -18.25
CA LEU A 441 -6.23 24.97 -17.56
C LEU A 441 -7.11 24.03 -18.41
N GLU A 442 -8.12 24.54 -19.11
CA GLU A 442 -8.94 23.75 -20.03
C GLU A 442 -8.08 23.09 -21.14
N THR A 443 -7.12 23.84 -21.70
CA THR A 443 -6.20 23.31 -22.72
C THR A 443 -5.13 22.38 -22.11
N GLY A 444 -4.54 22.80 -20.98
CA GLY A 444 -3.49 22.08 -20.27
C GLY A 444 -3.92 20.72 -19.70
N MET A 445 -5.19 20.59 -19.34
CA MET A 445 -5.80 19.32 -18.97
C MET A 445 -5.85 18.31 -20.13
N ILE A 446 -5.88 18.80 -21.37
CA ILE A 446 -5.82 17.96 -22.57
C ILE A 446 -4.37 17.65 -22.94
N SER A 447 -3.49 18.68 -22.99
CA SER A 447 -2.10 18.54 -23.46
C SER A 447 -1.24 17.61 -22.60
N ILE A 448 -1.51 17.53 -21.30
CA ILE A 448 -0.86 16.57 -20.38
C ILE A 448 -1.21 15.11 -20.68
N ALA A 449 -2.18 14.86 -21.58
CA ALA A 449 -2.51 13.59 -22.25
C ALA A 449 -2.81 12.36 -21.34
N THR A 450 -2.93 12.54 -20.01
CA THR A 450 -3.21 11.46 -19.05
C THR A 450 -4.53 10.74 -19.34
N HIS A 451 -5.50 11.43 -19.93
CA HIS A 451 -6.78 10.86 -20.36
C HIS A 451 -6.60 9.77 -21.43
N ILE A 452 -5.67 9.92 -22.39
CA ILE A 452 -5.33 8.85 -23.34
C ILE A 452 -4.82 7.63 -22.59
N LEU A 453 -3.88 7.83 -21.66
CA LEU A 453 -3.22 6.75 -20.92
C LEU A 453 -4.23 5.86 -20.19
N VAL A 454 -5.24 6.46 -19.53
CA VAL A 454 -6.20 5.71 -18.71
C VAL A 454 -7.45 5.25 -19.46
N LEU A 455 -7.99 6.02 -20.42
CA LEU A 455 -9.23 5.65 -21.11
C LEU A 455 -9.00 4.53 -22.14
N THR A 456 -7.91 4.61 -22.91
CA THR A 456 -7.58 3.57 -23.91
C THR A 456 -7.28 2.23 -23.24
N SER A 457 -6.56 2.24 -22.11
CA SER A 457 -6.24 1.04 -21.34
C SER A 457 -7.41 0.51 -20.50
N SER A 458 -8.35 1.36 -20.06
CA SER A 458 -9.58 0.90 -19.39
C SER A 458 -10.51 0.08 -20.31
N CYS A 459 -10.30 0.13 -21.63
CA CYS A 459 -10.98 -0.78 -22.58
C CYS A 459 -10.46 -2.23 -22.47
N PHE A 460 -9.29 -2.46 -21.88
CA PHE A 460 -8.74 -3.80 -21.69
C PHE A 460 -9.24 -4.50 -20.42
N LEU A 461 -9.63 -3.73 -19.40
CA LEU A 461 -10.17 -4.21 -18.12
C LEU A 461 -11.50 -4.97 -18.26
N ASN A 462 -11.93 -5.62 -17.17
CA ASN A 462 -13.14 -6.46 -17.13
C ASN A 462 -14.01 -6.13 -15.89
N PRO A 463 -15.12 -5.38 -16.04
CA PRO A 463 -15.75 -4.98 -17.30
C PRO A 463 -14.94 -3.97 -18.12
N CYS A 464 -15.13 -3.98 -19.43
CA CYS A 464 -14.56 -3.02 -20.38
C CYS A 464 -15.22 -1.64 -20.21
N LEU A 465 -14.42 -0.56 -20.27
CA LEU A 465 -14.93 0.81 -20.35
C LEU A 465 -15.90 0.96 -21.56
N PRO A 466 -17.15 1.44 -21.35
CA PRO A 466 -18.09 1.66 -22.45
C PRO A 466 -17.63 2.78 -23.40
N LYS A 467 -17.80 2.56 -24.71
CA LYS A 467 -17.55 3.55 -25.79
C LYS A 467 -18.17 4.94 -25.56
N SER A 468 -19.24 5.04 -24.76
CA SER A 468 -19.84 6.32 -24.36
C SER A 468 -18.97 7.17 -23.42
N LYS A 469 -18.03 6.55 -22.68
CA LYS A 469 -17.11 7.17 -21.72
C LYS A 469 -15.72 7.48 -22.34
N VAL A 470 -15.45 6.99 -23.56
CA VAL A 470 -14.19 7.18 -24.30
C VAL A 470 -14.30 8.37 -25.27
N LYS A 471 -14.98 9.45 -24.86
CA LYS A 471 -15.35 10.55 -25.77
C LYS A 471 -14.74 11.88 -25.36
N PRO A 472 -14.10 12.62 -26.30
CA PRO A 472 -13.70 14.00 -26.10
C PRO A 472 -14.79 14.87 -25.46
N GLN A 473 -14.35 15.85 -24.68
CA GLN A 473 -15.20 16.88 -24.05
C GLN A 473 -16.29 16.33 -23.09
N LYS A 474 -16.29 15.01 -22.81
CA LYS A 474 -17.31 14.31 -21.99
C LYS A 474 -16.67 13.36 -20.99
N TYR A 475 -15.51 13.77 -20.48
CA TYR A 475 -14.74 13.05 -19.47
C TYR A 475 -15.48 12.98 -18.14
N GLU A 476 -15.42 11.83 -17.47
CA GLU A 476 -15.92 11.66 -16.12
C GLU A 476 -15.11 12.49 -15.10
N ASN A 477 -15.72 12.84 -13.97
CA ASN A 477 -15.09 13.69 -12.96
C ASN A 477 -13.73 13.14 -12.47
N VAL A 478 -13.60 11.82 -12.32
CA VAL A 478 -12.34 11.14 -11.96
C VAL A 478 -11.23 11.35 -13.00
N THR A 479 -11.58 11.40 -14.30
CA THR A 479 -10.64 11.64 -15.40
C THR A 479 -10.27 13.13 -15.47
N GLN A 480 -11.25 14.04 -15.35
CA GLN A 480 -11.00 15.49 -15.28
C GLN A 480 -10.07 15.86 -14.11
N LEU A 481 -10.29 15.25 -12.94
CA LEU A 481 -9.45 15.46 -11.75
C LEU A 481 -8.03 14.89 -11.93
N LEU A 482 -7.87 13.74 -12.60
CA LEU A 482 -6.55 13.22 -12.99
C LEU A 482 -5.82 14.18 -13.94
N MET A 483 -6.51 14.68 -14.97
CA MET A 483 -5.96 15.65 -15.94
C MET A 483 -5.51 16.93 -15.24
N ALA A 484 -6.37 17.53 -14.41
CA ALA A 484 -6.06 18.76 -13.68
C ALA A 484 -4.89 18.56 -12.71
N THR A 485 -4.91 17.49 -11.90
CA THR A 485 -3.81 17.25 -10.94
C THR A 485 -2.48 16.94 -11.63
N ALA A 486 -2.48 16.25 -12.77
CA ALA A 486 -1.27 15.99 -13.56
C ALA A 486 -0.66 17.27 -14.15
N ARG A 487 -1.49 18.16 -14.74
CA ARG A 487 -1.05 19.46 -15.26
C ARG A 487 -0.48 20.34 -14.14
N LEU A 488 -1.21 20.48 -13.04
CA LEU A 488 -0.78 21.25 -11.85
C LEU A 488 0.53 20.74 -11.24
N LEU A 489 0.74 19.41 -11.19
CA LEU A 489 1.99 18.80 -10.74
C LEU A 489 3.17 19.19 -11.64
N ASN A 490 2.98 19.18 -12.96
CA ASN A 490 4.02 19.58 -13.90
C ASN A 490 4.37 21.06 -13.72
N ASP A 491 3.37 21.96 -13.75
CA ASP A 491 3.55 23.43 -13.64
C ASP A 491 4.38 23.86 -12.42
N ILE A 492 4.14 23.23 -11.26
CA ILE A 492 4.84 23.55 -10.00
C ILE A 492 6.35 23.27 -10.10
N GLN A 493 6.77 22.33 -10.95
CA GLN A 493 8.19 21.98 -11.15
C GLN A 493 8.79 22.56 -12.45
N SER A 494 7.98 22.76 -13.50
CA SER A 494 8.44 23.22 -14.82
C SER A 494 8.52 24.75 -14.97
N TYR A 495 7.85 25.53 -14.12
CA TYR A 495 7.70 26.99 -14.31
C TYR A 495 9.00 27.77 -14.55
N LYS A 496 10.13 27.35 -13.98
CA LYS A 496 11.44 28.01 -14.18
C LYS A 496 11.95 27.85 -15.61
N LYS A 497 11.91 26.62 -16.13
CA LYS A 497 12.27 26.26 -17.50
C LYS A 497 11.36 26.99 -18.49
N GLU A 498 10.06 26.95 -18.25
CA GLU A 498 9.06 27.63 -19.07
C GLU A 498 9.24 29.17 -19.05
N GLN A 499 9.59 29.75 -17.89
CA GLN A 499 9.92 31.17 -17.77
C GLN A 499 11.19 31.56 -18.57
N GLU A 500 12.21 30.71 -18.59
CA GLU A 500 13.43 30.90 -19.41
C GLU A 500 13.15 30.73 -20.91
N GLU A 501 12.25 29.83 -21.28
CA GLU A 501 11.74 29.63 -22.66
C GLU A 501 10.73 30.70 -23.10
N GLY A 502 10.26 31.56 -22.18
CA GLY A 502 9.26 32.61 -22.44
C GLY A 502 7.81 32.12 -22.53
N LYS A 503 7.55 30.87 -22.15
CA LYS A 503 6.22 30.24 -22.09
C LYS A 503 5.44 30.68 -20.84
N MET A 504 4.14 30.44 -20.84
CA MET A 504 3.24 30.67 -19.71
C MET A 504 2.72 29.34 -19.19
N ASN A 505 2.65 29.22 -17.86
CA ASN A 505 1.98 28.13 -17.15
C ASN A 505 1.12 28.69 -16.02
N LEU A 506 0.38 27.87 -15.27
CA LEU A 506 -0.56 28.38 -14.27
C LEU A 506 0.11 29.16 -13.12
N VAL A 507 1.35 28.83 -12.75
CA VAL A 507 2.13 29.58 -11.75
C VAL A 507 2.47 30.98 -12.27
N LEU A 508 2.96 31.07 -13.51
CA LEU A 508 3.34 32.32 -14.17
C LEU A 508 2.11 33.19 -14.51
N LEU A 509 1.01 32.57 -14.91
CA LEU A 509 -0.28 33.24 -15.13
C LEU A 509 -0.85 33.79 -13.83
N HIS A 510 -0.89 33.00 -12.75
CA HIS A 510 -1.34 33.48 -11.44
C HIS A 510 -0.51 34.69 -10.96
N PHE A 511 0.82 34.61 -11.05
CA PHE A 511 1.72 35.71 -10.71
C PHE A 511 1.45 36.97 -11.54
N LYS A 512 1.10 36.81 -12.82
CA LYS A 512 0.77 37.92 -13.74
C LYS A 512 -0.61 38.53 -13.49
N GLU A 513 -1.61 37.70 -13.17
CA GLU A 513 -2.97 38.13 -12.83
C GLU A 513 -3.05 38.78 -11.43
N ASN A 514 -2.07 38.51 -10.54
CA ASN A 514 -2.02 39.02 -9.18
C ASN A 514 -0.77 39.88 -8.88
N PRO A 515 -0.65 41.13 -9.38
CA PRO A 515 0.56 41.96 -9.26
C PRO A 515 1.05 42.32 -7.84
N ASN A 516 0.27 41.98 -6.80
CA ASN A 516 0.64 42.18 -5.39
C ASN A 516 1.21 40.90 -4.73
N ALA A 517 1.10 39.75 -5.40
CA ALA A 517 1.63 38.47 -4.93
C ALA A 517 3.11 38.33 -5.30
N SER A 518 3.89 37.61 -4.48
CA SER A 518 5.19 37.11 -4.92
C SER A 518 5.04 35.86 -5.80
N LEU A 519 6.16 35.44 -6.40
CA LEU A 519 6.22 34.16 -7.12
C LEU A 519 6.01 32.98 -6.15
N ASP A 520 6.54 33.07 -4.93
CA ASP A 520 6.35 32.06 -3.88
C ASP A 520 4.89 31.97 -3.42
N ASP A 521 4.19 33.10 -3.29
CA ASP A 521 2.74 33.13 -3.00
C ASP A 521 1.92 32.45 -4.12
N SER A 522 2.37 32.62 -5.37
CA SER A 522 1.72 32.04 -6.55
C SER A 522 1.92 30.52 -6.63
N ILE A 523 3.15 30.06 -6.36
CA ILE A 523 3.46 28.63 -6.18
C ILE A 523 2.59 28.05 -5.04
N ALA A 524 2.47 28.78 -3.92
CA ALA A 524 1.67 28.35 -2.77
C ALA A 524 0.15 28.34 -3.04
N GLU A 525 -0.38 29.16 -3.96
CA GLU A 525 -1.78 29.06 -4.41
C GLU A 525 -1.99 27.86 -5.33
N VAL A 526 -1.11 27.66 -6.33
CA VAL A 526 -1.20 26.50 -7.24
C VAL A 526 -1.06 25.18 -6.46
N GLN A 527 -0.18 25.12 -5.45
CA GLN A 527 -0.11 23.99 -4.51
C GLN A 527 -1.39 23.79 -3.69
N ARG A 528 -2.04 24.86 -3.20
CA ARG A 528 -3.33 24.79 -2.48
C ARG A 528 -4.51 24.44 -3.40
N PHE A 529 -4.40 24.69 -4.70
CA PHE A 529 -5.36 24.21 -5.70
C PHE A 529 -5.14 22.73 -6.03
N LEU A 530 -3.88 22.31 -6.23
CA LEU A 530 -3.48 20.91 -6.40
C LEU A 530 -3.94 20.03 -5.22
N GLU A 531 -3.71 20.44 -3.98
CA GLU A 531 -4.09 19.63 -2.80
C GLU A 531 -5.61 19.45 -2.69
N ARG A 532 -6.42 20.48 -3.02
CA ARG A 532 -7.88 20.34 -3.12
C ARG A 532 -8.26 19.33 -4.20
N LYS A 533 -7.70 19.47 -5.42
CA LYS A 533 -7.97 18.57 -6.54
C LYS A 533 -7.49 17.13 -6.27
N ARG A 534 -6.41 16.95 -5.51
CA ARG A 534 -5.94 15.65 -5.01
C ARG A 534 -6.94 15.03 -4.04
N GLN A 535 -7.45 15.78 -3.07
CA GLN A 535 -8.44 15.27 -2.11
C GLN A 535 -9.79 14.95 -2.79
N GLU A 536 -10.21 15.75 -3.77
CA GLU A 536 -11.36 15.46 -4.64
C GLU A 536 -11.15 14.16 -5.45
N LEU A 537 -9.97 13.97 -6.05
CA LEU A 537 -9.61 12.78 -6.82
C LEU A 537 -9.59 11.51 -5.95
N LEU A 538 -8.95 11.57 -4.78
CA LEU A 538 -8.86 10.45 -3.85
C LEU A 538 -10.23 10.07 -3.29
N ALA A 539 -11.12 11.04 -3.04
CA ALA A 539 -12.52 10.75 -2.72
C ALA A 539 -13.18 9.98 -3.87
N ASN A 540 -13.16 10.51 -5.10
CA ASN A 540 -13.76 9.86 -6.28
C ASN A 540 -13.18 8.45 -6.57
N ILE A 541 -11.95 8.16 -6.16
CA ILE A 541 -11.32 6.83 -6.31
C ILE A 541 -11.77 5.86 -5.20
N PHE A 542 -11.96 6.32 -3.96
CA PHE A 542 -12.16 5.47 -2.78
C PHE A 542 -13.57 5.49 -2.18
N THR A 543 -14.52 6.26 -2.74
CA THR A 543 -15.95 6.08 -2.48
C THR A 543 -16.59 5.08 -3.44
N ASP A 544 -17.63 4.37 -3.00
CA ASP A 544 -18.49 3.55 -3.84
C ASP A 544 -19.84 4.28 -4.07
N ASP A 545 -19.84 5.15 -5.08
CA ASP A 545 -20.90 6.15 -5.31
C ASP A 545 -22.16 5.58 -6.00
N ASN A 546 -22.19 4.26 -6.29
CA ASN A 546 -23.02 3.64 -7.34
C ASN A 546 -22.79 4.23 -8.75
N GLY A 547 -21.62 4.86 -8.99
CA GLY A 547 -21.29 5.50 -10.26
C GLY A 547 -20.98 4.50 -11.37
N ASP A 548 -21.11 4.95 -12.63
CA ASP A 548 -20.82 4.18 -13.86
C ASP A 548 -19.34 3.72 -14.03
N PHE A 549 -18.50 3.86 -13.01
CA PHE A 549 -17.03 3.76 -13.08
C PHE A 549 -16.47 2.74 -12.07
N PRO A 550 -16.43 1.44 -12.41
CA PRO A 550 -15.99 0.37 -11.51
C PRO A 550 -14.57 0.52 -10.98
N SER A 551 -14.32 -0.09 -9.82
CA SER A 551 -13.09 0.08 -9.03
C SER A 551 -11.80 -0.22 -9.81
N GLN A 552 -11.80 -1.17 -10.76
CA GLN A 552 -10.64 -1.44 -11.62
C GLN A 552 -10.21 -0.20 -12.43
N TRP A 553 -11.16 0.56 -12.99
CA TRP A 553 -10.87 1.76 -13.75
C TRP A 553 -10.45 2.91 -12.82
N LYS A 554 -11.06 3.00 -11.61
CA LYS A 554 -10.65 3.93 -10.54
C LYS A 554 -9.20 3.66 -10.10
N TYR A 555 -8.80 2.40 -9.94
CA TYR A 555 -7.42 2.03 -9.60
C TYR A 555 -6.43 2.33 -10.73
N LEU A 556 -6.82 2.22 -12.00
CA LEU A 556 -5.99 2.63 -13.13
C LEU A 556 -5.79 4.15 -13.21
N HIS A 557 -6.78 4.94 -12.78
CA HIS A 557 -6.61 6.38 -12.57
C HIS A 557 -5.66 6.67 -11.39
N LEU A 558 -5.75 5.88 -10.31
CA LEU A 558 -4.78 5.94 -9.21
C LEU A 558 -3.36 5.59 -9.69
N SER A 559 -3.17 4.58 -10.56
CA SER A 559 -1.87 4.24 -11.17
C SER A 559 -1.24 5.46 -11.84
N CYS A 560 -1.99 6.11 -12.72
CA CYS A 560 -1.52 7.27 -13.47
C CYS A 560 -1.24 8.46 -12.53
N PHE A 561 -2.12 8.72 -11.56
CA PHE A 561 -1.89 9.78 -10.58
C PHE A 561 -0.65 9.54 -9.72
N LYS A 562 -0.41 8.30 -9.29
CA LYS A 562 0.79 7.92 -8.53
C LYS A 562 2.08 8.05 -9.35
N VAL A 563 2.03 7.82 -10.67
CA VAL A 563 3.17 8.11 -11.58
C VAL A 563 3.46 9.62 -11.61
N PHE A 564 2.46 10.47 -11.83
CA PHE A 564 2.69 11.92 -11.88
C PHE A 564 3.12 12.48 -10.52
N GLN A 565 2.58 11.97 -9.41
CA GLN A 565 3.06 12.30 -8.08
C GLN A 565 4.52 11.89 -7.89
N MET A 566 4.91 10.67 -8.27
CA MET A 566 6.32 10.23 -8.23
C MET A 566 7.23 11.18 -9.04
N LEU A 567 6.85 11.51 -10.28
CA LEU A 567 7.66 12.33 -11.19
C LEU A 567 7.81 13.80 -10.76
N PHE A 568 6.88 14.33 -9.96
CA PHE A 568 6.77 15.78 -9.68
C PHE A 568 6.62 16.15 -8.19
N ASN A 569 6.80 15.21 -7.24
CA ASN A 569 6.62 15.45 -5.80
C ASN A 569 7.68 16.39 -5.18
N SER A 570 8.84 16.59 -5.79
CA SER A 570 9.94 17.38 -5.20
C SER A 570 10.83 18.10 -6.20
N ASP A 571 11.00 17.53 -7.39
CA ASP A 571 11.63 18.14 -8.57
C ASP A 571 10.98 17.52 -9.82
N ASN A 572 11.39 17.92 -11.03
CA ASN A 572 10.97 17.30 -12.29
C ASN A 572 11.85 16.08 -12.63
N LEU A 573 11.53 14.92 -12.01
CA LEU A 573 12.27 13.67 -12.23
C LEU A 573 12.07 13.08 -13.64
N TYR A 574 11.24 13.69 -14.49
CA TYR A 574 11.03 13.24 -15.86
C TYR A 574 12.06 13.81 -16.83
N ASP A 575 12.47 15.07 -16.64
CA ASP A 575 13.50 15.70 -17.48
C ASP A 575 14.92 15.25 -17.09
N THR A 576 15.14 14.69 -15.88
CA THR A 576 16.46 14.17 -15.46
C THR A 576 16.72 12.75 -15.99
N ASP A 577 18.00 12.40 -16.22
CA ASP A 577 18.39 11.15 -16.91
C ASP A 577 18.90 10.02 -16.00
N ASP A 578 19.40 10.35 -14.80
CA ASP A 578 20.01 9.37 -13.88
C ASP A 578 19.22 9.16 -12.56
N GLU A 579 18.34 10.07 -12.15
CA GLU A 579 17.78 10.06 -10.79
C GLU A 579 16.88 8.85 -10.49
N LEU A 580 16.11 8.40 -11.48
CA LEU A 580 15.28 7.20 -11.36
C LEU A 580 16.05 5.90 -11.62
N GLN A 581 17.31 5.95 -12.05
CA GLN A 581 18.08 4.76 -12.47
C GLN A 581 18.18 3.71 -11.35
N TYR A 582 18.38 4.12 -10.11
CA TYR A 582 18.45 3.21 -8.95
C TYR A 582 17.14 2.44 -8.73
N ASP A 583 16.00 3.11 -8.87
CA ASP A 583 14.69 2.50 -8.68
C ASP A 583 14.22 1.73 -9.92
N ILE A 584 14.63 2.13 -11.13
CA ILE A 584 14.51 1.33 -12.36
C ILE A 584 15.26 0.00 -12.21
N GLU A 585 16.51 0.04 -11.72
CA GLU A 585 17.31 -1.14 -11.44
C GLU A 585 16.65 -2.05 -10.41
N ARG A 586 16.15 -1.48 -9.30
CA ARG A 586 15.45 -2.25 -8.25
C ARG A 586 14.09 -2.79 -8.69
N ALA A 587 13.35 -2.08 -9.53
CA ALA A 587 12.05 -2.54 -10.03
C ALA A 587 12.18 -3.65 -11.06
N ILE A 588 13.14 -3.55 -12.00
CA ILE A 588 13.17 -4.39 -13.21
C ILE A 588 14.27 -5.46 -13.19
N TYR A 589 15.46 -5.17 -12.66
CA TYR A 589 16.67 -5.98 -12.93
C TYR A 589 17.27 -6.69 -11.71
N ILE A 590 17.39 -6.00 -10.58
CA ILE A 590 18.04 -6.53 -9.37
C ILE A 590 17.00 -7.31 -8.55
N PRO A 591 17.19 -8.59 -8.18
CA PRO A 591 16.25 -9.31 -7.31
C PRO A 591 16.22 -8.75 -5.88
N PRO A 592 15.16 -8.98 -5.08
CA PRO A 592 15.05 -8.51 -3.70
C PRO A 592 15.98 -9.29 -2.77
N GLN A 593 16.67 -8.59 -1.85
CA GLN A 593 17.67 -9.21 -0.96
C GLN A 593 17.04 -9.87 0.28
N TYR A 594 16.39 -11.02 0.10
CA TYR A 594 15.88 -11.84 1.20
C TYR A 594 16.67 -13.16 1.35
N GLU A 595 17.56 -13.21 2.35
CA GLU A 595 18.13 -14.47 2.83
C GLU A 595 17.12 -15.17 3.75
N LEU A 596 16.75 -16.42 3.46
CA LEU A 596 16.03 -17.23 4.44
C LEU A 596 16.94 -17.45 5.65
N SER A 597 16.60 -16.82 6.78
CA SER A 597 17.31 -17.04 8.02
C SER A 597 17.24 -18.53 8.39
N HIS A 598 18.41 -19.18 8.54
CA HIS A 598 18.51 -20.61 8.81
C HIS A 598 18.15 -20.97 10.27
N TYR A 599 17.15 -20.31 10.84
CA TYR A 599 16.60 -20.62 12.16
C TYR A 599 15.79 -21.92 12.10
N LEU A 600 16.53 -23.01 12.29
CA LEU A 600 16.06 -24.35 12.59
C LEU A 600 15.08 -24.92 11.55
N LYS A 601 15.61 -25.83 10.72
CA LYS A 601 14.83 -27.04 10.37
C LYS A 601 14.15 -27.52 11.64
N ASN A 602 12.83 -27.70 11.61
CA ASN A 602 12.08 -28.27 12.72
C ASN A 602 12.77 -29.55 13.20
N GLN A 603 13.47 -29.46 14.33
CA GLN A 603 13.99 -30.63 15.02
C GLN A 603 12.82 -31.27 15.77
N THR A 604 11.94 -31.91 14.99
CA THR A 604 11.11 -33.02 15.44
C THR A 604 11.95 -34.28 15.70
N THR A 605 13.12 -34.09 16.33
CA THR A 605 13.57 -35.00 17.37
C THR A 605 12.48 -35.03 18.43
N TYR A 606 11.53 -35.94 18.24
CA TYR A 606 10.75 -36.52 19.33
C TYR A 606 11.73 -37.16 20.31
N LEU A 607 12.30 -36.35 21.20
CA LEU A 607 12.90 -36.84 22.43
C LEU A 607 11.77 -37.53 23.20
N PRO A 608 11.83 -38.86 23.40
CA PRO A 608 10.83 -39.53 24.22
C PRO A 608 10.85 -38.89 25.60
N LEU A 609 9.68 -38.66 26.20
CA LEU A 609 9.51 -38.10 27.54
C LEU A 609 10.47 -38.77 28.52
N SER A 610 11.55 -38.06 28.89
CA SER A 610 12.61 -38.64 29.71
C SER A 610 12.03 -39.08 31.06
N GLU A 611 12.20 -40.35 31.40
CA GLU A 611 11.50 -40.96 32.53
C GLU A 611 11.80 -40.21 33.84
N LYS A 612 10.71 -39.88 34.57
CA LYS A 612 10.66 -39.11 35.83
C LYS A 612 12.00 -38.92 36.54
N ARG A 613 12.75 -37.88 36.18
CA ARG A 613 13.80 -37.33 37.05
C ARG A 613 13.11 -36.61 38.21
N ASN A 614 12.99 -37.32 39.34
CA ASN A 614 12.52 -36.76 40.60
C ASN A 614 13.47 -35.65 41.07
N LEU A 615 13.15 -34.39 40.77
CA LEU A 615 13.81 -33.24 41.34
C LEU A 615 13.40 -33.11 42.82
N ASN A 616 14.27 -33.61 43.70
CA ASN A 616 14.11 -33.46 45.15
C ASN A 616 14.24 -31.97 45.55
N ILE A 617 13.11 -31.27 45.66
CA ILE A 617 13.03 -29.98 46.33
C ILE A 617 13.22 -30.22 47.83
N SER A 618 14.22 -29.58 48.43
CA SER A 618 14.66 -29.82 49.81
C SER A 618 13.78 -29.14 50.87
N ALA A 619 12.56 -29.65 51.06
CA ALA A 619 11.74 -29.30 52.21
C ALA A 619 12.32 -29.93 53.50
N ARG A 620 12.68 -29.10 54.50
CA ARG A 620 13.15 -29.58 55.81
C ARG A 620 11.98 -30.07 56.68
N TYR A 621 11.68 -31.37 56.65
CA TYR A 621 10.89 -32.03 57.69
C TYR A 621 11.52 -33.37 58.12
N ALA A 622 11.12 -33.87 59.30
CA ALA A 622 11.86 -34.87 60.05
C ALA A 622 11.85 -36.29 59.43
N GLN A 623 12.86 -37.09 59.78
CA GLN A 623 13.05 -38.44 59.28
C GLN A 623 12.12 -39.46 59.96
N THR A 624 11.48 -40.32 59.15
CA THR A 624 11.11 -41.69 59.55
C THR A 624 11.31 -42.61 58.34
N GLN A 625 12.03 -43.73 58.49
CA GLN A 625 12.32 -44.65 57.39
C GLN A 625 11.33 -45.84 57.34
N VAL A 626 10.83 -46.16 56.15
CA VAL A 626 10.30 -47.50 55.77
C VAL A 626 10.79 -47.82 54.35
N ARG A 627 11.01 -49.11 54.04
CA ARG A 627 11.72 -49.58 52.82
C ARG A 627 10.81 -49.82 51.61
N LEU A 628 11.42 -49.77 50.41
CA LEU A 628 10.85 -50.14 49.10
C LEU A 628 11.04 -51.64 48.76
N ASN A 629 10.17 -52.14 47.87
CA ASN A 629 10.36 -53.23 46.88
C ASN A 629 9.09 -53.26 45.98
N GLY A 630 9.07 -53.63 44.70
CA GLY A 630 10.12 -54.09 43.77
C GLY A 630 9.66 -54.02 42.29
N HIS A 631 10.43 -54.60 41.36
CA HIS A 631 10.28 -54.46 39.89
C HIS A 631 9.04 -55.17 39.28
N SER A 632 8.59 -54.85 38.05
CA SER A 632 9.12 -55.46 36.79
C SER A 632 8.62 -54.76 35.51
N ARG A 633 9.29 -55.01 34.36
CA ARG A 633 8.95 -54.54 33.01
C ARG A 633 9.17 -55.66 31.98
N MET A 634 8.47 -55.63 30.84
CA MET A 634 8.73 -56.46 29.65
C MET A 634 8.78 -55.58 28.39
N ASN A 635 9.51 -56.03 27.37
CA ASN A 635 9.64 -55.39 26.05
C ASN A 635 9.11 -56.33 24.94
N ILE A 636 8.61 -55.74 23.85
CA ILE A 636 8.33 -56.40 22.57
C ILE A 636 8.85 -55.49 21.45
N SER A 637 9.36 -56.07 20.35
CA SER A 637 9.85 -55.36 19.15
C SER A 637 9.13 -55.83 17.88
N VAL A 638 9.12 -54.99 16.84
CA VAL A 638 8.62 -55.32 15.49
C VAL A 638 9.52 -54.64 14.44
N HIS A 639 9.79 -55.31 13.31
CA HIS A 639 10.61 -54.80 12.20
C HIS A 639 9.76 -54.25 11.03
N PRO A 640 10.28 -53.28 10.23
CA PRO A 640 9.60 -52.72 9.06
C PRO A 640 10.04 -53.33 7.70
N LEU A 641 9.21 -53.21 6.67
CA LEU A 641 9.48 -53.60 5.26
C LEU A 641 8.87 -52.56 4.26
N PRO A 642 9.22 -52.56 2.95
CA PRO A 642 9.77 -51.33 2.33
C PRO A 642 9.02 -50.73 1.11
N LYS A 643 9.56 -49.63 0.57
CA LYS A 643 9.08 -48.86 -0.61
C LYS A 643 9.64 -49.33 -1.96
N LYS A 644 8.81 -49.22 -3.03
CA LYS A 644 9.05 -49.04 -4.51
C LYS A 644 7.71 -49.35 -5.23
N TYR A 645 7.33 -48.98 -6.46
CA TYR A 645 7.76 -48.15 -7.63
C TYR A 645 6.43 -47.86 -8.43
N LEU A 646 6.25 -47.00 -9.46
CA LEU A 646 7.03 -46.00 -10.22
C LEU A 646 6.07 -45.00 -10.93
N ARG A 647 6.58 -43.78 -11.22
CA ARG A 647 6.28 -42.78 -12.30
C ARG A 647 4.98 -42.75 -13.16
N ASN A 648 4.66 -41.49 -13.55
CA ASN A 648 3.98 -41.00 -14.76
C ASN A 648 2.44 -40.95 -14.84
N ALA A 649 1.88 -39.77 -14.55
CA ALA A 649 0.82 -39.12 -15.34
C ALA A 649 0.99 -37.59 -15.21
N SER A 650 0.56 -36.81 -16.22
CA SER A 650 0.73 -35.34 -16.26
C SER A 650 -0.62 -34.63 -16.38
N TYR A 651 -0.71 -33.40 -15.88
CA TYR A 651 -1.91 -32.54 -15.82
C TYR A 651 -3.07 -33.04 -14.93
N ASN A 652 -3.93 -32.10 -14.53
CA ASN A 652 -5.16 -32.29 -13.73
C ASN A 652 -5.01 -32.80 -12.29
N LEU A 653 -4.23 -32.11 -11.45
CA LEU A 653 -4.38 -32.24 -9.98
C LEU A 653 -3.92 -30.99 -9.21
N PHE A 654 -4.78 -29.98 -9.12
CA PHE A 654 -4.55 -28.77 -8.30
C PHE A 654 -5.74 -28.34 -7.41
N ASN A 655 -6.93 -28.93 -7.57
CA ASN A 655 -8.15 -28.51 -6.84
C ASN A 655 -8.52 -29.38 -5.62
N TYR A 656 -7.65 -30.29 -5.14
CA TYR A 656 -8.00 -31.25 -4.08
C TYR A 656 -6.88 -31.60 -3.08
N THR A 657 -6.15 -30.60 -2.54
CA THR A 657 -5.31 -30.77 -1.32
C THR A 657 -5.08 -29.45 -0.56
N PHE A 658 -6.13 -28.73 -0.14
CA PHE A 658 -5.96 -27.55 0.74
C PHE A 658 -7.06 -27.36 1.82
N SER A 659 -7.69 -28.45 2.26
CA SER A 659 -8.80 -28.43 3.25
C SER A 659 -8.36 -28.84 4.67
N SER A 660 -7.06 -28.97 4.94
CA SER A 660 -6.53 -29.60 6.17
C SER A 660 -5.44 -28.80 6.90
N LEU A 661 -5.46 -27.46 6.79
CA LEU A 661 -4.53 -26.56 7.50
C LEU A 661 -5.22 -25.51 8.40
N CYS A 662 -6.56 -25.53 8.49
CA CYS A 662 -7.34 -24.62 9.35
C CYS A 662 -7.81 -25.26 10.68
N GLN A 663 -7.25 -26.41 11.07
CA GLN A 663 -7.48 -27.06 12.36
C GLN A 663 -6.21 -27.75 12.89
N ILE A 664 -5.37 -26.99 13.61
CA ILE A 664 -4.52 -27.38 14.76
C ILE A 664 -3.96 -26.09 15.39
#